data_AF-A0A5R8YIB6-F1
#
_entry.id   AF-A0A5R8YIB6-F1
#
_cell.length_a   1.000
_cell.length_b   1.000
_cell.length_c   1.000
_cell.angle_alpha   90.00
_cell.angle_beta   90.00
_cell.angle_gamma   90.00
#
_symmetry.space_group_name_H-M   'P 1'
#
loop_
_entity.id
_entity.type
_entity.pdbx_description
1 polymer ?
#
loop_
_entity_poly.entity_id
_entity_poly.type
_entity_poly.pdbx_seq_one_letter_code
_entity_poly.pdbx_strand_id
1 'polypeptide(L)'
;MLQLGSDTFEVDGVTVFRDHADPTQFWYLATQVALGRRPDGRPAFSFIKFRQEVADAGIEGGGFLMFEAVVQLPQRTRDTIMGRLAGFVPDGGARLAPAPVERGTVRVVALNLEGPGGTTAAEAPPGGFTAVTKILGATTPSLTGEETAAFSLVLDREGAIILEQAFAHGLTPIGVVYELEYSGLTPDLKVEITADLERVYTHFSASLEAQVYWVRAGIDAGFEKLVQDGAIQIKVIDFDGTADREAKEKWALDFFKNDLLAKWFEPSLDLGRLQGADQPEGLDAVLERLRKLGQSTPSPTGAAGSPGTSPGTSPGAGAGATGPAATAATGAGTGAPPAATLTVIRSAPSPLPTGYGVSLVPGSHEQTETLRVEGPPGATVTVGGRALVLDGAGTVSVDVPAGTTLPVTVDWPASPPADETFTLGFTFDQPREQGFSAAPGNPVYTSYLLDAPTPPDARFSQSTAPGRTAPPSGAAALRDWLDHRLVPPKNVTVVAHASYEGDSSPGTTALNQRLSERRLAVARGVIANRATIVASEAKGFSRAQAAGRVGRDEDRVVEITGRVQGADPAVSIQAVLARSAAPVTPPTPTPTPTPTPTPTPTPTPTPTPAPSGGGGGIPALVSFRLRFVRQEERKRLTVLYDRRKAVKRVYAPQGFIGLLLDQLPDKSAHFLNVDLRDPFFQQLQVDVVTPVDFERIGLFATDVRIDYGDPHDHRDADFRLTALDPGPKRFTTFLDEARDLGFQVGFQHHFRADSGWAGERLSYDITPRRSTDRTLKADPNDDLGFLELEIFPNRIDAGAVDAVDVEVSYDDGATFQRRDVFRVRPGSAAQTWRLRLTRPDRRGWTARFTHHLRNGSVRTSGPIAGDASFLPVDDPFLDALDIRAVPVFEPGTIRMAFLDVEYDDPGNGYHRSERLEIPADARVPLRLRIALLDPAVRTFRHRVTIVTAEGHLVQGPPVDGEETLIPIGPAS
;
A
#
# COMPACT_ATOMS: atom_id res chain seq x y z
N MET A 1 8.83 -16.17 20.59
CA MET A 1 7.98 -15.60 19.52
C MET A 1 7.52 -14.16 19.80
N LEU A 2 7.44 -13.30 18.77
CA LEU A 2 6.82 -11.97 18.88
C LEU A 2 5.30 -12.01 19.14
N GLN A 3 4.83 -11.16 20.05
CA GLN A 3 3.44 -11.00 20.42
C GLN A 3 2.85 -9.73 19.79
N LEU A 4 1.76 -9.89 19.05
CA LEU A 4 0.91 -8.80 18.58
C LEU A 4 0.06 -8.33 19.76
N GLY A 5 -0.13 -7.02 19.99
CA GLY A 5 -0.98 -6.58 21.10
C GLY A 5 -0.82 -5.13 21.55
N SER A 6 -1.31 -4.83 22.75
CA SER A 6 -1.20 -3.53 23.44
C SER A 6 0.23 -3.04 23.63
N ASP A 7 1.17 -3.98 23.83
CA ASP A 7 2.59 -3.69 24.04
C ASP A 7 3.36 -3.44 22.72
N THR A 8 2.67 -3.50 21.57
CA THR A 8 3.23 -3.14 20.26
C THR A 8 3.29 -1.61 20.12
N PHE A 9 4.42 -1.07 19.69
CA PHE A 9 4.57 0.37 19.44
C PHE A 9 5.39 0.65 18.17
N GLU A 10 5.38 1.90 17.72
CA GLU A 10 6.11 2.34 16.53
C GLU A 10 7.09 3.48 16.87
N VAL A 11 8.23 3.52 16.17
CA VAL A 11 9.23 4.60 16.20
C VAL A 11 9.76 4.77 14.77
N ASP A 12 9.71 5.98 14.21
CA ASP A 12 10.19 6.31 12.85
C ASP A 12 9.74 5.34 11.72
N GLY A 13 8.51 4.79 11.79
CA GLY A 13 8.02 3.81 10.81
C GLY A 13 8.49 2.37 11.04
N VAL A 14 9.16 2.09 12.15
CA VAL A 14 9.58 0.75 12.59
C VAL A 14 8.63 0.29 13.70
N THR A 15 7.89 -0.80 13.43
CA THR A 15 7.05 -1.45 14.44
C THR A 15 7.90 -2.35 15.34
N VAL A 16 7.67 -2.26 16.65
CA VAL A 16 8.35 -3.03 17.70
C VAL A 16 7.32 -3.83 18.50
N PHE A 17 7.64 -5.10 18.74
CA PHE A 17 6.81 -6.07 19.45
C PHE A 17 7.57 -6.61 20.66
N ARG A 18 6.84 -7.06 21.68
CA ARG A 18 7.40 -7.82 22.80
C ARG A 18 7.48 -9.30 22.45
N ASP A 19 8.35 -10.08 23.08
CA ASP A 19 8.24 -11.54 23.05
C ASP A 19 7.13 -12.04 23.98
N HIS A 20 6.47 -13.12 23.58
CA HIS A 20 5.37 -13.77 24.30
C HIS A 20 5.77 -14.46 25.62
N ALA A 21 7.06 -14.76 25.80
CA ALA A 21 7.58 -15.60 26.88
C ALA A 21 8.78 -14.96 27.60
N ASP A 22 9.68 -14.30 26.87
CA ASP A 22 10.80 -13.56 27.49
C ASP A 22 10.43 -12.06 27.65
N PRO A 23 10.18 -11.58 28.90
CA PRO A 23 9.77 -10.20 29.13
C PRO A 23 10.85 -9.15 28.78
N THR A 24 12.10 -9.57 28.54
CA THR A 24 13.25 -8.74 28.17
C THR A 24 13.53 -8.73 26.66
N GLN A 25 12.92 -9.62 25.89
CA GLN A 25 13.13 -9.72 24.44
C GLN A 25 12.10 -8.90 23.66
N PHE A 26 12.59 -8.15 22.68
CA PHE A 26 11.78 -7.36 21.75
C PHE A 26 12.19 -7.63 20.30
N TRP A 27 11.23 -7.46 19.40
CA TRP A 27 11.33 -7.76 17.98
C TRP A 27 10.99 -6.53 17.15
N TYR A 28 11.67 -6.27 16.03
CA TYR A 28 11.36 -5.15 15.15
C TYR A 28 11.17 -5.55 13.69
N LEU A 29 10.36 -4.78 12.96
CA LEU A 29 10.24 -4.84 11.51
C LEU A 29 10.96 -3.63 10.89
N ALA A 30 12.15 -3.85 10.35
CA ALA A 30 12.88 -2.81 9.63
C ALA A 30 12.17 -2.47 8.31
N THR A 31 12.04 -1.19 8.00
CA THR A 31 11.29 -0.70 6.83
C THR A 31 12.15 0.05 5.81
N GLN A 32 13.38 0.46 6.19
CA GLN A 32 14.28 1.17 5.30
C GLN A 32 15.12 0.20 4.46
N VAL A 33 14.89 0.23 3.14
CA VAL A 33 15.80 -0.37 2.16
C VAL A 33 17.02 0.54 1.95
N ALA A 34 18.21 -0.03 1.94
CA ALA A 34 19.49 0.65 1.72
C ALA A 34 20.42 -0.16 0.80
N LEU A 35 21.56 0.42 0.41
CA LEU A 35 22.63 -0.30 -0.26
C LEU A 35 23.43 -1.14 0.74
N GLY A 36 23.70 -2.40 0.40
CA GLY A 36 24.61 -3.27 1.14
C GLY A 36 26.04 -2.73 1.18
N ARG A 37 26.89 -3.32 2.04
CA ARG A 37 28.30 -2.95 2.17
C ARG A 37 29.19 -4.15 1.99
N ARG A 38 30.25 -3.96 1.20
CA ARG A 38 31.35 -4.92 1.05
C ARG A 38 32.16 -5.01 2.35
N PRO A 39 32.97 -6.07 2.54
CA PRO A 39 33.83 -6.23 3.72
C PRO A 39 34.82 -5.07 3.96
N ASP A 40 35.16 -4.29 2.94
CA ASP A 40 35.98 -3.07 3.04
C ASP A 40 35.20 -1.81 3.46
N GLY A 41 33.91 -1.96 3.78
CA GLY A 41 32.99 -0.89 4.19
C GLY A 41 32.40 -0.07 3.05
N ARG A 42 32.83 -0.28 1.80
CA ARG A 42 32.32 0.45 0.63
C ARG A 42 30.90 -0.02 0.27
N PRO A 43 30.07 0.85 -0.34
CA PRO A 43 28.79 0.43 -0.89
C PRO A 43 28.98 -0.70 -1.91
N ALA A 44 28.18 -1.75 -1.78
CA ALA A 44 28.03 -2.78 -2.79
C ALA A 44 27.19 -2.24 -3.94
N PHE A 45 27.80 -1.36 -4.74
CA PHE A 45 27.24 -0.78 -5.96
C PHE A 45 28.36 -0.58 -6.98
N SER A 46 28.08 -0.87 -8.25
CA SER A 46 28.97 -0.55 -9.37
C SER A 46 28.17 -0.44 -10.67
N PHE A 47 28.46 0.60 -11.43
CA PHE A 47 27.92 0.84 -12.76
C PHE A 47 29.05 0.82 -13.78
N ILE A 48 28.97 -0.08 -14.75
CA ILE A 48 29.97 -0.27 -15.81
C ILE A 48 29.31 0.04 -17.14
N LYS A 49 29.92 0.91 -17.93
CA LYS A 49 29.45 1.34 -19.25
C LYS A 49 30.57 1.16 -20.26
N PHE A 50 30.23 0.67 -21.45
CA PHE A 50 31.22 0.37 -22.48
C PHE A 50 30.84 0.80 -23.89
N ARG A 51 31.88 1.04 -24.68
CA ARG A 51 31.82 1.42 -26.09
C ARG A 51 32.89 0.69 -26.89
N GLN A 52 32.67 0.56 -28.19
CA GLN A 52 33.72 0.21 -29.15
C GLN A 52 34.35 1.48 -29.76
N GLU A 53 35.60 1.38 -30.19
CA GLU A 53 36.28 2.40 -30.99
C GLU A 53 36.10 2.24 -32.52
N VAL A 54 35.69 1.06 -33.03
CA VAL A 54 35.64 0.74 -34.46
C VAL A 54 34.37 -0.07 -34.80
N ALA A 55 33.69 0.24 -35.90
CA ALA A 55 32.29 -0.12 -36.15
C ALA A 55 32.03 -1.48 -36.85
N ASP A 56 33.01 -2.37 -36.95
CA ASP A 56 33.02 -3.47 -37.94
C ASP A 56 32.55 -4.84 -37.43
N ALA A 57 31.87 -4.94 -36.27
CA ALA A 57 31.49 -6.23 -35.67
C ALA A 57 29.99 -6.41 -35.34
N GLY A 58 29.14 -5.41 -35.56
CA GLY A 58 27.70 -5.50 -35.27
C GLY A 58 27.32 -5.66 -33.80
N ILE A 59 28.25 -5.44 -32.87
CA ILE A 59 27.99 -5.41 -31.42
C ILE A 59 27.77 -3.95 -31.00
N GLU A 60 26.56 -3.65 -30.53
CA GLU A 60 26.25 -2.34 -29.96
C GLU A 60 26.85 -2.21 -28.54
N GLY A 61 27.10 -0.98 -28.08
CA GLY A 61 27.59 -0.72 -26.72
C GLY A 61 26.55 -1.08 -25.64
N GLY A 62 26.88 -0.91 -24.37
CA GLY A 62 25.96 -1.26 -23.30
C GLY A 62 26.48 -0.97 -21.90
N GLY A 63 25.87 -1.61 -20.92
CA GLY A 63 26.31 -1.52 -19.54
C GLY A 63 25.82 -2.63 -18.62
N PHE A 64 26.45 -2.70 -17.45
CA PHE A 64 26.06 -3.55 -16.33
C PHE A 64 25.92 -2.70 -15.08
N LEU A 65 24.79 -2.82 -14.38
CA LEU A 65 24.60 -2.20 -13.07
C LEU A 65 24.43 -3.31 -12.03
N MET A 66 25.34 -3.37 -11.06
CA MET A 66 25.34 -4.39 -10.00
C MET A 66 25.20 -3.71 -8.64
N PHE A 67 24.34 -4.23 -7.77
CA PHE A 67 24.20 -3.75 -6.40
C PHE A 67 23.68 -4.80 -5.43
N GLU A 68 23.92 -4.58 -4.14
CA GLU A 68 23.22 -5.27 -3.07
C GLU A 68 22.23 -4.30 -2.41
N ALA A 69 21.02 -4.76 -2.16
CA ALA A 69 20.04 -4.10 -1.31
C ALA A 69 19.96 -4.83 0.04
N VAL A 70 19.66 -4.10 1.11
CA VAL A 70 19.42 -4.61 2.47
C VAL A 70 18.23 -3.88 3.09
N VAL A 71 17.52 -4.52 4.01
CA VAL A 71 16.48 -3.94 4.87
C VAL A 71 17.08 -3.73 6.27
N GLN A 72 17.51 -2.50 6.56
CA GLN A 72 18.27 -2.17 7.78
C GLN A 72 17.44 -1.39 8.81
N LEU A 73 17.80 -1.50 10.08
CA LEU A 73 17.31 -0.63 11.16
C LEU A 73 18.32 0.53 11.36
N PRO A 74 17.97 1.80 11.04
CA PRO A 74 18.88 2.92 11.22
C PRO A 74 19.32 3.08 12.68
N GLN A 75 20.61 3.32 12.92
CA GLN A 75 21.17 3.34 14.27
C GLN A 75 20.47 4.36 15.18
N ARG A 76 20.16 5.56 14.67
CA ARG A 76 19.41 6.58 15.42
C ARG A 76 18.02 6.09 15.88
N THR A 77 17.32 5.35 15.03
CA THR A 77 16.01 4.78 15.34
C THR A 77 16.15 3.61 16.32
N ARG A 78 17.19 2.77 16.17
CA ARG A 78 17.56 1.75 17.18
C ARG A 78 17.80 2.40 18.55
N ASP A 79 18.62 3.44 18.64
CA ASP A 79 18.93 4.13 19.89
C ASP A 79 17.66 4.72 20.54
N THR A 80 16.75 5.27 19.71
CA THR A 80 15.45 5.82 20.16
C THR A 80 14.51 4.72 20.67
N ILE A 81 14.45 3.56 19.99
CA ILE A 81 13.71 2.38 20.47
C ILE A 81 14.28 1.90 21.80
N MET A 82 15.60 1.73 21.91
CA MET A 82 16.26 1.26 23.13
C MET A 82 16.01 2.21 24.32
N GLY A 83 16.03 3.52 24.10
CA GLY A 83 15.65 4.52 25.11
C GLY A 83 14.21 4.38 25.60
N ARG A 84 13.27 4.00 24.73
CA ARG A 84 11.88 3.71 25.11
C ARG A 84 11.72 2.37 25.83
N LEU A 85 12.50 1.35 25.44
CA LEU A 85 12.47 0.02 26.08
C LEU A 85 12.94 0.05 27.55
N ALA A 86 13.75 1.01 27.95
CA ALA A 86 14.12 1.22 29.36
C ALA A 86 12.91 1.46 30.28
N GLY A 87 11.78 1.97 29.75
CA GLY A 87 10.53 2.09 30.50
C GLY A 87 9.74 0.78 30.68
N PHE A 88 10.02 -0.23 29.84
CA PHE A 88 9.37 -1.55 29.89
C PHE A 88 10.18 -2.57 30.70
N VAL A 89 11.50 -2.37 30.81
CA VAL A 89 12.41 -3.22 31.58
C VAL A 89 13.25 -2.33 32.53
N PRO A 90 12.71 -1.92 33.69
CA PRO A 90 13.35 -0.95 34.58
C PRO A 90 14.71 -1.40 35.12
N ASP A 91 14.90 -2.72 35.30
CA ASP A 91 16.15 -3.32 35.75
C ASP A 91 17.23 -3.41 34.65
N GLY A 92 16.89 -2.95 33.42
CA GLY A 92 17.77 -3.00 32.25
C GLY A 92 17.81 -4.37 31.55
N GLY A 93 18.72 -4.53 30.59
CA GLY A 93 18.91 -5.80 29.88
C GLY A 93 17.91 -6.10 28.76
N ALA A 94 17.08 -5.14 28.34
CA ALA A 94 16.23 -5.28 27.15
C ALA A 94 17.07 -5.62 25.90
N ARG A 95 16.61 -6.57 25.09
CA ARG A 95 17.25 -7.00 23.85
C ARG A 95 16.33 -6.74 22.66
N LEU A 96 16.91 -6.32 21.54
CA LEU A 96 16.17 -5.94 20.34
C LEU A 96 16.73 -6.67 19.11
N ALA A 97 15.91 -7.55 18.50
CA ALA A 97 16.27 -8.38 17.36
C ALA A 97 15.31 -8.18 16.17
N PRO A 98 15.72 -8.40 14.91
CA PRO A 98 14.80 -8.38 13.78
C PRO A 98 13.75 -9.50 13.95
N ALA A 99 12.50 -9.23 13.57
CA ALA A 99 11.45 -10.23 13.57
C ALA A 99 11.83 -11.41 12.64
N PRO A 100 11.62 -12.67 13.03
CA PRO A 100 11.92 -13.81 12.17
C PRO A 100 11.06 -13.81 10.90
N VAL A 101 11.71 -13.69 9.74
CA VAL A 101 11.09 -13.81 8.42
C VAL A 101 11.03 -15.29 8.02
N GLU A 102 9.84 -15.77 7.64
CA GLU A 102 9.59 -17.16 7.27
C GLU A 102 9.66 -17.40 5.76
N ARG A 103 9.22 -16.41 4.98
CA ARG A 103 9.33 -16.34 3.52
C ARG A 103 9.59 -14.90 3.09
N GLY A 104 10.25 -14.73 1.95
CA GLY A 104 10.48 -13.42 1.36
C GLY A 104 10.56 -13.53 -0.16
N THR A 105 10.04 -12.52 -0.86
CA THR A 105 10.42 -12.29 -2.26
C THR A 105 11.02 -10.91 -2.39
N VAL A 106 11.87 -10.72 -3.41
CA VAL A 106 12.49 -9.44 -3.69
C VAL A 106 12.57 -9.23 -5.21
N ARG A 107 12.23 -8.02 -5.66
CA ARG A 107 12.13 -7.69 -7.08
C ARG A 107 12.63 -6.27 -7.35
N VAL A 108 13.13 -6.06 -8.57
CA VAL A 108 13.60 -4.77 -9.06
C VAL A 108 12.60 -4.20 -10.05
N VAL A 109 12.40 -2.89 -9.98
CA VAL A 109 11.73 -2.09 -11.01
C VAL A 109 12.78 -1.16 -11.60
N ALA A 110 13.11 -1.30 -12.88
CA ALA A 110 14.16 -0.53 -13.54
C ALA A 110 13.76 -0.16 -14.98
N LEU A 111 13.50 1.13 -15.20
CA LEU A 111 13.05 1.69 -16.48
C LEU A 111 11.89 0.91 -17.13
N ASN A 112 12.17 0.07 -18.13
CA ASN A 112 11.21 -0.71 -18.92
C ASN A 112 10.98 -2.14 -18.39
N LEU A 113 11.69 -2.58 -17.35
CA LEU A 113 11.65 -3.96 -16.86
C LEU A 113 11.38 -4.03 -15.35
N GLU A 114 10.48 -4.93 -14.97
CA GLU A 114 10.10 -5.18 -13.58
C GLU A 114 10.07 -6.69 -13.32
N GLY A 115 10.73 -7.14 -12.26
CA GLY A 115 10.72 -8.54 -11.85
C GLY A 115 11.86 -8.94 -10.91
N PRO A 116 11.85 -10.18 -10.41
CA PRO A 116 12.96 -10.76 -9.65
C PRO A 116 14.14 -11.13 -10.56
N GLY A 117 15.22 -11.67 -9.99
CA GLY A 117 16.31 -12.28 -10.75
C GLY A 117 15.82 -13.34 -11.74
N GLY A 118 16.43 -13.37 -12.93
CA GLY A 118 16.02 -14.21 -14.06
C GLY A 118 15.05 -13.52 -15.04
N THR A 119 14.52 -12.35 -14.72
CA THR A 119 13.59 -11.63 -15.60
C THR A 119 14.31 -11.10 -16.85
N THR A 120 13.75 -11.36 -18.04
CA THR A 120 14.25 -10.89 -19.33
C THR A 120 13.18 -10.04 -20.01
N ALA A 121 13.56 -8.91 -20.59
CA ALA A 121 12.65 -8.04 -21.32
C ALA A 121 12.18 -8.66 -22.64
N ALA A 122 10.99 -8.25 -23.09
CA ALA A 122 10.54 -8.52 -24.45
C ALA A 122 11.44 -7.77 -25.47
N GLU A 123 11.56 -8.34 -26.66
CA GLU A 123 12.27 -7.71 -27.78
C GLU A 123 11.56 -6.41 -28.20
N ALA A 124 12.32 -5.34 -28.41
CA ALA A 124 11.75 -4.06 -28.82
C ALA A 124 11.15 -4.15 -30.25
N PRO A 125 10.05 -3.42 -30.54
CA PRO A 125 9.60 -3.23 -31.90
C PRO A 125 10.69 -2.60 -32.78
N PRO A 126 10.71 -2.83 -34.11
CA PRO A 126 11.71 -2.25 -35.00
C PRO A 126 11.84 -0.72 -34.84
N GLY A 127 13.03 -0.26 -34.45
CA GLY A 127 13.31 1.16 -34.17
C GLY A 127 13.10 1.62 -32.72
N GLY A 128 12.65 0.72 -31.83
CA GLY A 128 12.71 0.89 -30.37
C GLY A 128 14.03 0.35 -29.78
N PHE A 129 14.21 0.55 -28.48
CA PHE A 129 15.33 0.04 -27.69
C PHE A 129 14.81 -0.56 -26.36
N THR A 130 15.63 -1.35 -25.67
CA THR A 130 15.26 -2.12 -24.47
C THR A 130 16.24 -1.80 -23.33
N ALA A 131 16.03 -0.65 -22.70
CA ALA A 131 16.97 -0.01 -21.76
C ALA A 131 17.58 -0.97 -20.72
N VAL A 132 16.74 -1.80 -20.10
CA VAL A 132 17.11 -2.95 -19.28
C VAL A 132 16.66 -4.19 -20.03
N THR A 133 17.64 -5.02 -20.43
CA THR A 133 17.39 -6.27 -21.17
C THR A 133 17.17 -7.45 -20.24
N LYS A 134 17.86 -7.49 -19.09
CA LYS A 134 17.74 -8.54 -18.06
C LYS A 134 17.93 -8.01 -16.64
N ILE A 135 17.23 -8.62 -15.69
CA ILE A 135 17.49 -8.55 -14.25
C ILE A 135 17.99 -9.94 -13.83
N LEU A 136 19.19 -10.00 -13.25
CA LEU A 136 19.84 -11.19 -12.69
C LEU A 136 20.01 -11.01 -11.17
N GLY A 137 20.35 -12.08 -10.47
CA GLY A 137 20.54 -12.10 -9.02
C GLY A 137 19.34 -12.67 -8.26
N ALA A 138 18.99 -12.05 -7.13
CA ALA A 138 18.07 -12.58 -6.14
C ALA A 138 16.60 -12.68 -6.61
N THR A 139 15.95 -13.78 -6.23
CA THR A 139 14.48 -13.96 -6.25
C THR A 139 13.92 -13.91 -4.82
N THR A 140 14.68 -14.48 -3.89
CA THR A 140 14.48 -14.51 -2.44
C THR A 140 15.66 -13.80 -1.77
N PRO A 141 15.43 -12.90 -0.79
CA PRO A 141 16.51 -12.31 -0.01
C PRO A 141 17.15 -13.35 0.94
N SER A 142 18.14 -12.96 1.73
CA SER A 142 18.82 -13.90 2.66
C SER A 142 17.90 -14.55 3.71
N LEU A 143 16.70 -14.02 3.96
CA LEU A 143 15.79 -14.41 5.06
C LEU A 143 16.44 -14.29 6.44
N THR A 144 17.57 -13.58 6.53
CA THR A 144 18.46 -13.47 7.69
C THR A 144 18.97 -12.04 7.86
N GLY A 145 19.01 -11.56 9.11
CA GLY A 145 19.73 -10.33 9.46
C GLY A 145 19.10 -9.08 8.86
N GLU A 146 19.70 -8.54 7.80
CA GLU A 146 19.25 -7.36 7.06
C GLU A 146 18.64 -7.72 5.69
N GLU A 147 18.14 -8.95 5.50
CA GLU A 147 17.39 -9.36 4.30
C GLU A 147 18.11 -9.04 2.98
N THR A 148 19.38 -9.38 2.90
CA THR A 148 20.27 -9.01 1.78
C THR A 148 19.82 -9.61 0.45
N ALA A 149 19.78 -8.80 -0.60
CA ALA A 149 19.44 -9.19 -1.97
C ALA A 149 20.42 -8.56 -2.98
N ALA A 150 21.18 -9.39 -3.69
CA ALA A 150 22.09 -8.95 -4.75
C ALA A 150 21.39 -8.94 -6.12
N PHE A 151 21.66 -7.95 -6.95
CA PHE A 151 21.10 -7.80 -8.30
C PHE A 151 22.16 -7.37 -9.32
N SER A 152 22.01 -7.86 -10.55
CA SER A 152 22.79 -7.42 -11.71
C SER A 152 21.87 -7.15 -12.90
N LEU A 153 21.82 -5.91 -13.38
CA LEU A 153 21.01 -5.47 -14.51
C LEU A 153 21.90 -5.40 -15.75
N VAL A 154 21.43 -6.01 -16.84
CA VAL A 154 22.06 -5.94 -18.16
C VAL A 154 21.36 -4.87 -18.99
N LEU A 155 22.13 -3.95 -19.55
CA LEU A 155 21.64 -2.74 -20.21
C LEU A 155 22.09 -2.69 -21.66
N ASP A 156 21.20 -2.24 -22.55
CA ASP A 156 21.62 -1.81 -23.88
C ASP A 156 22.35 -0.46 -23.80
N ARG A 157 22.83 0.03 -24.95
CA ARG A 157 23.59 1.28 -25.06
C ARG A 157 22.80 2.47 -24.55
N GLU A 158 21.55 2.59 -24.99
CA GLU A 158 20.64 3.70 -24.68
C GLU A 158 20.27 3.69 -23.19
N GLY A 159 19.97 2.53 -22.62
CA GLY A 159 19.69 2.34 -21.19
C GLY A 159 20.87 2.64 -20.29
N ALA A 160 22.09 2.27 -20.69
CA ALA A 160 23.30 2.67 -19.98
C ALA A 160 23.47 4.21 -19.97
N ILE A 161 23.21 4.89 -21.08
CA ILE A 161 23.24 6.36 -21.13
C ILE A 161 22.13 6.97 -20.27
N ILE A 162 20.90 6.45 -20.33
CA ILE A 162 19.76 6.94 -19.53
C ILE A 162 20.03 6.82 -18.03
N LEU A 163 20.52 5.67 -17.56
CA LEU A 163 20.82 5.46 -16.14
C LEU A 163 21.97 6.36 -15.65
N GLU A 164 23.04 6.52 -16.45
CA GLU A 164 24.14 7.41 -16.13
C GLU A 164 23.67 8.87 -15.93
N GLN A 165 22.87 9.39 -16.88
CA GLN A 165 22.31 10.74 -16.79
C GLN A 165 21.31 10.87 -15.62
N ALA A 166 20.47 9.86 -15.41
CA ALA A 166 19.51 9.86 -14.31
C ALA A 166 20.21 9.97 -12.94
N PHE A 167 21.25 9.19 -12.68
CA PHE A 167 21.99 9.26 -11.41
C PHE A 167 22.84 10.54 -11.26
N ALA A 168 23.32 11.11 -12.38
CA ALA A 168 24.01 12.40 -12.38
C ALA A 168 23.07 13.55 -11.97
N HIS A 169 21.78 13.44 -12.29
CA HIS A 169 20.74 14.44 -11.98
C HIS A 169 19.87 14.11 -10.75
N GLY A 170 20.26 13.12 -9.93
CA GLY A 170 19.52 12.77 -8.69
C GLY A 170 18.16 12.10 -8.92
N LEU A 171 17.92 11.57 -10.13
CA LEU A 171 16.70 10.83 -10.46
C LEU A 171 16.75 9.40 -9.93
N THR A 172 15.58 8.78 -9.78
CA THR A 172 15.40 7.46 -9.16
C THR A 172 14.90 6.40 -10.16
N PRO A 173 15.68 6.02 -11.18
CA PRO A 173 15.24 5.11 -12.25
C PRO A 173 15.13 3.63 -11.82
N ILE A 174 15.59 3.29 -10.61
CA ILE A 174 15.60 1.93 -10.06
C ILE A 174 14.99 1.93 -8.67
N GLY A 175 13.96 1.10 -8.49
CA GLY A 175 13.35 0.74 -7.21
C GLY A 175 13.57 -0.73 -6.86
N VAL A 176 13.64 -1.03 -5.57
CA VAL A 176 13.69 -2.39 -5.02
C VAL A 176 12.47 -2.56 -4.10
N VAL A 177 11.75 -3.67 -4.27
CA VAL A 177 10.56 -4.00 -3.49
C VAL A 177 10.74 -5.38 -2.88
N TYR A 178 10.57 -5.45 -1.57
CA TYR A 178 10.52 -6.69 -0.80
C TYR A 178 9.06 -7.04 -0.48
N GLU A 179 8.78 -8.32 -0.29
CA GLU A 179 7.55 -8.82 0.32
C GLU A 179 7.92 -9.92 1.31
N LEU A 180 7.77 -9.67 2.61
CA LEU A 180 8.31 -10.49 3.70
C LEU A 180 7.18 -11.01 4.60
N GLU A 181 7.09 -12.34 4.76
CA GLU A 181 6.11 -13.05 5.58
C GLU A 181 6.72 -13.37 6.96
N TYR A 182 6.00 -13.04 8.04
CA TYR A 182 6.36 -13.39 9.43
C TYR A 182 5.11 -13.83 10.19
N SER A 183 5.23 -14.67 11.22
CA SER A 183 4.13 -14.94 12.16
C SER A 183 4.23 -14.12 13.44
N GLY A 184 3.08 -13.68 13.95
CA GLY A 184 2.92 -13.11 15.28
C GLY A 184 1.91 -13.92 16.11
N LEU A 185 2.12 -13.98 17.43
CA LEU A 185 1.15 -14.58 18.34
C LEU A 185 0.08 -13.52 18.67
N THR A 186 -1.20 -13.85 18.52
CA THR A 186 -2.26 -12.96 19.00
C THR A 186 -2.25 -12.86 20.54
N PRO A 187 -2.78 -11.77 21.14
CA PRO A 187 -2.99 -11.72 22.58
C PRO A 187 -3.89 -12.86 23.06
N ASP A 188 -3.96 -13.03 24.38
CA ASP A 188 -5.01 -13.84 24.98
C ASP A 188 -6.33 -13.06 24.93
N LEU A 189 -7.16 -13.38 23.93
CA LEU A 189 -8.46 -12.77 23.73
C LEU A 189 -9.53 -13.86 23.80
N LYS A 190 -10.40 -13.72 24.80
CA LYS A 190 -11.74 -14.32 24.81
C LYS A 190 -12.71 -13.24 24.30
N VAL A 191 -12.92 -13.18 22.99
CA VAL A 191 -13.80 -12.20 22.34
C VAL A 191 -14.78 -12.88 21.39
N GLU A 192 -16.05 -12.52 21.54
CA GLU A 192 -17.13 -12.93 20.64
C GLU A 192 -17.38 -11.79 19.65
N ILE A 193 -17.00 -11.97 18.38
CA ILE A 193 -17.25 -11.01 17.31
C ILE A 193 -18.44 -11.50 16.50
N THR A 194 -19.55 -10.76 16.53
CA THR A 194 -20.72 -11.00 15.67
C THR A 194 -20.78 -9.92 14.60
N ALA A 195 -20.61 -10.29 13.34
CA ALA A 195 -20.65 -9.38 12.19
C ALA A 195 -21.74 -9.75 11.19
N ASP A 196 -22.46 -8.73 10.73
CA ASP A 196 -23.34 -8.78 9.57
C ASP A 196 -22.52 -8.46 8.31
N LEU A 197 -22.05 -9.51 7.64
CA LEU A 197 -21.16 -9.37 6.48
C LEU A 197 -21.83 -8.66 5.31
N GLU A 198 -23.16 -8.74 5.17
CA GLU A 198 -23.93 -8.03 4.15
C GLU A 198 -23.90 -6.52 4.42
N ARG A 199 -24.13 -6.09 5.66
CA ARG A 199 -24.05 -4.67 6.07
C ARG A 199 -22.62 -4.12 6.01
N VAL A 200 -21.62 -4.90 6.46
CA VAL A 200 -20.19 -4.51 6.39
C VAL A 200 -19.74 -4.33 4.95
N TYR A 201 -20.06 -5.28 4.07
CA TYR A 201 -19.77 -5.16 2.64
C TYR A 201 -20.56 -4.00 2.00
N THR A 202 -21.83 -3.83 2.34
CA THR A 202 -22.68 -2.73 1.82
C THR A 202 -22.13 -1.37 2.21
N HIS A 203 -21.62 -1.19 3.43
CA HIS A 203 -21.03 0.07 3.87
C HIS A 203 -19.80 0.47 3.02
N PHE A 204 -18.88 -0.46 2.78
CA PHE A 204 -17.68 -0.19 1.98
C PHE A 204 -17.92 -0.17 0.47
N SER A 205 -18.98 -0.81 -0.02
CA SER A 205 -19.36 -0.79 -1.44
C SER A 205 -20.28 0.37 -1.82
N ALA A 206 -21.17 0.84 -0.93
CA ALA A 206 -21.99 2.02 -1.16
C ALA A 206 -21.17 3.33 -1.17
N SER A 207 -20.01 3.36 -0.51
CA SER A 207 -19.07 4.50 -0.59
C SER A 207 -18.30 4.61 -1.91
N LEU A 208 -18.39 3.63 -2.83
CA LEU A 208 -17.70 3.68 -4.13
C LEU A 208 -18.32 4.68 -5.13
N GLU A 209 -19.46 5.29 -4.79
CA GLU A 209 -20.08 6.37 -5.58
C GLU A 209 -19.32 7.70 -5.47
N ALA A 210 -18.39 7.83 -4.50
CA ALA A 210 -17.44 8.93 -4.40
C ALA A 210 -16.02 8.42 -4.62
N GLN A 211 -15.26 9.03 -5.53
CA GLN A 211 -13.84 8.69 -5.76
C GLN A 211 -12.92 9.18 -4.63
N VAL A 212 -12.99 8.52 -3.47
CA VAL A 212 -12.05 8.73 -2.37
C VAL A 212 -11.20 7.47 -2.24
N TYR A 213 -9.91 7.58 -2.60
CA TYR A 213 -8.93 6.57 -2.27
C TYR A 213 -8.81 6.47 -0.75
N TRP A 214 -9.12 5.30 -0.20
CA TRP A 214 -8.98 5.08 1.23
C TRP A 214 -7.50 5.04 1.63
N VAL A 215 -7.01 6.14 2.21
CA VAL A 215 -5.86 6.10 3.12
C VAL A 215 -6.25 5.23 4.32
N ARG A 216 -5.29 4.50 4.93
CA ARG A 216 -5.51 3.59 6.08
C ARG A 216 -6.51 4.13 7.12
N ALA A 217 -6.33 5.40 7.52
CA ALA A 217 -7.15 6.16 8.46
C ALA A 217 -8.66 6.23 8.11
N GLY A 218 -9.02 6.26 6.82
CA GLY A 218 -10.43 6.26 6.43
C GLY A 218 -11.06 4.86 6.48
N ILE A 219 -10.27 3.81 6.20
CA ILE A 219 -10.72 2.43 6.45
C ILE A 219 -10.90 2.21 7.96
N ASP A 220 -10.04 2.79 8.81
CA ASP A 220 -10.23 2.77 10.27
C ASP A 220 -11.59 3.38 10.65
N ALA A 221 -11.88 4.61 10.20
CA ALA A 221 -13.14 5.30 10.48
C ALA A 221 -14.40 4.56 9.96
N GLY A 222 -14.32 3.86 8.81
CA GLY A 222 -15.44 3.07 8.30
C GLY A 222 -15.75 1.83 9.16
N PHE A 223 -14.72 1.14 9.66
CA PHE A 223 -14.90 0.00 10.57
C PHE A 223 -15.40 0.47 11.95
N GLU A 224 -14.90 1.60 12.47
CA GLU A 224 -15.43 2.22 13.69
C GLU A 224 -16.92 2.57 13.56
N LYS A 225 -17.33 3.15 12.43
CA LYS A 225 -18.74 3.45 12.15
C LYS A 225 -19.60 2.18 12.06
N LEU A 226 -19.10 1.09 11.48
CA LEU A 226 -19.79 -0.20 11.46
C LEU A 226 -19.98 -0.82 12.85
N VAL A 227 -19.09 -0.53 13.80
CA VAL A 227 -19.27 -0.88 15.22
C VAL A 227 -20.35 0.00 15.85
N GLN A 228 -20.32 1.32 15.64
CA GLN A 228 -21.35 2.25 16.13
C GLN A 228 -22.76 1.92 15.59
N ASP A 229 -22.86 1.58 14.31
CA ASP A 229 -24.10 1.17 13.63
C ASP A 229 -24.55 -0.26 14.02
N GLY A 230 -23.81 -0.95 14.91
CA GLY A 230 -24.10 -2.30 15.40
C GLY A 230 -24.06 -3.39 14.32
N ALA A 231 -23.40 -3.13 13.18
CA ALA A 231 -23.17 -4.11 12.12
C ALA A 231 -22.00 -5.05 12.45
N ILE A 232 -21.05 -4.57 13.24
CA ILE A 232 -20.02 -5.36 13.92
C ILE A 232 -20.24 -5.19 15.42
N GLN A 233 -20.37 -6.30 16.15
CA GLN A 233 -20.50 -6.31 17.60
C GLN A 233 -19.33 -7.09 18.17
N ILE A 234 -18.56 -6.47 19.07
CA ILE A 234 -17.42 -7.10 19.74
C ILE A 234 -17.76 -7.17 21.22
N LYS A 235 -17.81 -8.38 21.75
CA LYS A 235 -18.02 -8.64 23.18
C LYS A 235 -16.74 -9.23 23.76
N VAL A 236 -16.03 -8.41 24.54
CA VAL A 236 -14.88 -8.87 25.31
C VAL A 236 -15.39 -9.63 26.55
N ILE A 237 -15.05 -10.92 26.62
CA ILE A 237 -15.52 -11.84 27.66
C ILE A 237 -14.59 -11.81 28.88
N ASP A 238 -13.29 -11.57 28.68
CA ASP A 238 -12.27 -11.55 29.75
C ASP A 238 -11.46 -10.25 29.73
N PHE A 239 -11.58 -9.40 30.78
CA PHE A 239 -10.87 -8.11 30.87
C PHE A 239 -10.54 -7.63 32.29
N ASP A 240 -9.35 -7.06 32.49
CA ASP A 240 -8.85 -6.44 33.73
C ASP A 240 -9.28 -4.96 33.84
N GLY A 241 -10.59 -4.73 33.93
CA GLY A 241 -11.17 -3.38 34.01
C GLY A 241 -11.31 -2.67 32.65
N THR A 242 -11.73 -1.40 32.67
CA THR A 242 -12.15 -0.67 31.45
C THR A 242 -11.04 -0.51 30.42
N ALA A 243 -9.82 -0.17 30.84
CA ALA A 243 -8.71 0.08 29.93
C ALA A 243 -8.26 -1.19 29.18
N ASP A 244 -8.18 -2.34 29.86
CA ASP A 244 -7.87 -3.64 29.22
C ASP A 244 -9.00 -4.08 28.29
N ARG A 245 -10.27 -3.82 28.68
CA ARG A 245 -11.42 -4.08 27.82
C ARG A 245 -11.36 -3.29 26.52
N GLU A 246 -11.12 -1.99 26.60
CA GLU A 246 -11.03 -1.09 25.44
C GLU A 246 -9.82 -1.44 24.54
N ALA A 247 -8.68 -1.81 25.14
CA ALA A 247 -7.52 -2.28 24.39
C ALA A 247 -7.80 -3.60 23.64
N LYS A 248 -8.45 -4.58 24.30
CA LYS A 248 -8.85 -5.86 23.69
C LYS A 248 -9.93 -5.69 22.62
N GLU A 249 -10.90 -4.80 22.84
CA GLU A 249 -11.95 -4.49 21.87
C GLU A 249 -11.36 -3.85 20.61
N LYS A 250 -10.46 -2.86 20.78
CA LYS A 250 -9.73 -2.25 19.67
C LYS A 250 -8.88 -3.28 18.92
N TRP A 251 -8.13 -4.11 19.63
CA TRP A 251 -7.33 -5.16 18.98
C TRP A 251 -8.21 -6.15 18.21
N ALA A 252 -9.35 -6.56 18.77
CA ALA A 252 -10.28 -7.48 18.14
C ALA A 252 -10.88 -6.87 16.85
N LEU A 253 -11.19 -5.57 16.86
CA LEU A 253 -11.63 -4.83 15.68
C LEU A 253 -10.52 -4.78 14.62
N ASP A 254 -9.31 -4.37 15.00
CA ASP A 254 -8.16 -4.27 14.10
C ASP A 254 -7.78 -5.66 13.52
N PHE A 255 -7.90 -6.73 14.31
CA PHE A 255 -7.69 -8.10 13.84
C PHE A 255 -8.77 -8.54 12.83
N PHE A 256 -10.05 -8.39 13.19
CA PHE A 256 -11.17 -8.75 12.34
C PHE A 256 -11.14 -7.97 11.02
N LYS A 257 -10.90 -6.65 11.10
CA LYS A 257 -10.66 -5.78 9.95
C LYS A 257 -9.58 -6.33 9.03
N ASN A 258 -8.41 -6.67 9.56
CA ASN A 258 -7.29 -7.13 8.72
C ASN A 258 -7.57 -8.50 8.06
N ASP A 259 -8.18 -9.44 8.78
CA ASP A 259 -8.60 -10.74 8.23
C ASP A 259 -9.65 -10.58 7.11
N LEU A 260 -10.60 -9.66 7.31
CA LEU A 260 -11.63 -9.31 6.31
C LEU A 260 -11.01 -8.61 5.08
N LEU A 261 -10.11 -7.65 5.29
CA LEU A 261 -9.40 -6.94 4.22
C LEU A 261 -8.55 -7.90 3.38
N ALA A 262 -7.78 -8.80 4.01
CA ALA A 262 -6.96 -9.78 3.28
C ALA A 262 -7.78 -10.77 2.44
N LYS A 263 -9.05 -11.02 2.82
CA LYS A 263 -9.98 -11.85 2.05
C LYS A 263 -10.65 -11.09 0.89
N TRP A 264 -10.83 -9.78 1.03
CA TRP A 264 -11.61 -8.96 0.10
C TRP A 264 -10.78 -8.05 -0.80
N PHE A 265 -9.48 -7.85 -0.53
CA PHE A 265 -8.63 -6.92 -1.27
C PHE A 265 -7.23 -7.50 -1.55
N GLU A 266 -6.67 -7.12 -2.70
CA GLU A 266 -5.27 -7.34 -3.08
C GLU A 266 -4.49 -6.02 -2.89
N PRO A 267 -3.26 -6.02 -2.33
CA PRO A 267 -2.40 -4.85 -2.29
C PRO A 267 -1.95 -4.44 -3.70
N SER A 268 -1.94 -3.14 -4.00
CA SER A 268 -1.34 -2.60 -5.22
C SER A 268 -0.37 -1.46 -4.95
N LEU A 269 0.78 -1.52 -5.64
CA LEU A 269 1.80 -0.49 -5.66
C LEU A 269 1.57 0.44 -6.85
N ASP A 270 1.24 1.70 -6.57
CA ASP A 270 1.11 2.76 -7.59
C ASP A 270 2.43 3.56 -7.65
N LEU A 271 3.27 3.25 -8.64
CA LEU A 271 4.52 3.97 -8.91
C LEU A 271 4.22 5.27 -9.68
N GLY A 272 3.45 6.17 -9.07
CA GLY A 272 2.80 7.25 -9.82
C GLY A 272 2.40 8.52 -9.09
N ARG A 273 2.77 8.77 -7.81
CA ARG A 273 2.59 10.08 -7.14
C ARG A 273 3.37 10.23 -5.82
N LEU A 274 4.61 10.71 -5.91
CA LEU A 274 5.23 11.48 -4.82
C LEU A 274 5.00 12.97 -5.11
N GLN A 275 4.42 13.70 -4.16
CA GLN A 275 4.07 15.11 -4.36
C GLN A 275 5.30 16.02 -4.29
N GLY A 276 5.57 16.70 -5.41
CA GLY A 276 6.37 17.92 -5.52
C GLY A 276 5.66 18.89 -6.46
N ALA A 277 5.94 20.19 -6.36
CA ALA A 277 5.15 21.23 -7.05
C ALA A 277 5.37 21.33 -8.58
N ASP A 278 6.30 20.55 -9.15
CA ASP A 278 6.57 20.46 -10.58
C ASP A 278 6.46 19.01 -11.06
N GLN A 279 5.88 18.81 -12.25
CA GLN A 279 5.89 17.51 -12.91
C GLN A 279 7.31 17.19 -13.39
N PRO A 280 7.88 16.00 -13.11
CA PRO A 280 9.09 15.57 -13.79
C PRO A 280 8.81 15.36 -15.29
N GLU A 281 9.74 15.78 -16.16
CA GLU A 281 9.67 15.51 -17.60
C GLU A 281 9.53 13.99 -17.84
N GLY A 282 8.53 13.57 -18.60
CA GLY A 282 8.38 12.18 -19.02
C GLY A 282 9.56 11.72 -19.88
N LEU A 283 9.85 10.42 -19.87
CA LEU A 283 10.99 9.85 -20.60
C LEU A 283 10.97 10.23 -22.10
N ASP A 284 9.78 10.33 -22.71
CA ASP A 284 9.60 10.80 -24.08
C ASP A 284 10.07 12.25 -24.30
N ALA A 285 9.81 13.15 -23.35
CA ALA A 285 10.26 14.54 -23.42
C ALA A 285 11.80 14.63 -23.30
N VAL A 286 12.39 13.82 -22.42
CA VAL A 286 13.86 13.70 -22.28
C VAL A 286 14.49 13.14 -23.56
N LEU A 287 13.90 12.08 -24.14
CA LEU A 287 14.33 11.49 -25.42
C LEU A 287 14.20 12.49 -26.58
N GLU A 288 13.12 13.26 -26.65
CA GLU A 288 12.92 14.30 -27.67
C GLU A 288 13.90 15.47 -27.50
N ARG A 289 14.26 15.82 -26.27
CA ARG A 289 15.27 16.83 -25.94
C ARG A 289 16.67 16.39 -26.33
N LEU A 290 17.04 15.13 -26.05
CA LEU A 290 18.32 14.54 -26.46
C LEU A 290 18.43 14.44 -28.00
N ARG A 291 17.34 14.08 -28.69
CA ARG A 291 17.26 14.14 -30.17
C ARG A 291 17.49 15.56 -30.72
N LYS A 292 16.99 16.59 -30.03
CA LYS A 292 17.22 18.00 -30.39
C LYS A 292 18.65 18.49 -30.10
N LEU A 293 19.32 17.98 -29.06
CA LEU A 293 20.74 18.25 -28.82
C LEU A 293 21.68 17.54 -29.80
N GLY A 294 21.28 16.38 -30.36
CA GLY A 294 22.10 15.62 -31.31
C GLY A 294 22.23 16.22 -32.72
N GLN A 295 21.53 17.32 -33.04
CA GLN A 295 21.46 17.87 -34.40
C GLN A 295 22.27 19.17 -34.62
N SER A 296 23.01 19.66 -33.63
CA SER A 296 23.80 20.89 -33.73
C SER A 296 25.30 20.63 -33.90
N THR A 297 25.76 20.59 -35.16
CA THR A 297 27.18 20.85 -35.51
C THR A 297 27.24 21.87 -36.65
N PRO A 298 28.19 22.84 -36.64
CA PRO A 298 28.05 24.08 -37.41
C PRO A 298 28.71 24.04 -38.79
N SER A 299 28.33 24.98 -39.67
CA SER A 299 29.11 25.36 -40.86
C SER A 299 28.84 26.81 -41.30
N PRO A 300 29.78 27.50 -42.00
CA PRO A 300 29.92 28.96 -41.89
C PRO A 300 29.81 29.77 -43.21
N THR A 301 29.50 31.07 -43.08
CA THR A 301 29.81 32.21 -44.00
C THR A 301 29.34 32.17 -45.48
N GLY A 302 28.83 33.25 -46.10
CA GLY A 302 28.47 34.59 -45.59
C GLY A 302 28.16 35.63 -46.70
N ALA A 303 27.60 36.77 -46.27
CA ALA A 303 27.65 38.14 -46.85
C ALA A 303 26.91 38.57 -48.16
N ALA A 304 26.12 39.65 -47.96
CA ALA A 304 25.99 40.89 -48.78
C ALA A 304 24.82 41.09 -49.78
N GLY A 305 24.01 42.15 -49.55
CA GLY A 305 23.07 42.74 -50.53
C GLY A 305 21.95 43.64 -49.95
N SER A 306 21.99 44.94 -50.22
CA SER A 306 20.96 45.99 -49.99
C SER A 306 21.23 47.13 -51.01
N PRO A 307 20.31 48.06 -51.42
CA PRO A 307 19.36 48.81 -50.54
C PRO A 307 18.02 49.38 -51.16
N GLY A 308 17.21 50.08 -50.34
CA GLY A 308 16.20 51.12 -50.72
C GLY A 308 14.77 50.63 -51.07
N THR A 309 13.65 51.38 -50.92
CA THR A 309 13.37 52.76 -50.45
C THR A 309 11.87 52.91 -50.03
N SER A 310 11.49 53.89 -49.18
CA SER A 310 10.08 54.20 -48.74
C SER A 310 9.36 55.22 -49.68
N PRO A 311 8.10 55.74 -49.47
CA PRO A 311 7.62 56.48 -48.26
C PRO A 311 6.09 56.48 -47.86
N GLY A 312 5.81 56.99 -46.64
CA GLY A 312 4.57 57.73 -46.26
C GLY A 312 3.40 56.96 -45.58
N THR A 313 2.39 57.57 -44.91
CA THR A 313 2.22 58.92 -44.25
C THR A 313 1.06 58.86 -43.20
N SER A 314 0.96 59.80 -42.24
CA SER A 314 -0.11 59.92 -41.19
C SER A 314 -1.14 61.04 -41.47
N PRO A 315 -2.19 61.22 -40.63
CA PRO A 315 -2.23 62.31 -39.60
C PRO A 315 -2.97 61.90 -38.28
N GLY A 316 -3.08 62.68 -37.18
CA GLY A 316 -2.52 64.00 -36.78
C GLY A 316 -3.44 64.81 -35.82
N ALA A 317 -2.86 65.47 -34.79
CA ALA A 317 -3.44 66.43 -33.79
C ALA A 317 -4.21 65.86 -32.55
N GLY A 318 -4.13 66.45 -31.32
CA GLY A 318 -3.30 67.57 -30.81
C GLY A 318 -3.50 67.89 -29.29
N ALA A 319 -2.57 68.67 -28.71
CA ALA A 319 -2.41 69.27 -27.34
C ALA A 319 -3.63 69.49 -26.38
N GLY A 320 -3.49 69.74 -25.06
CA GLY A 320 -2.31 69.79 -24.15
C GLY A 320 -2.50 70.65 -22.86
N ALA A 321 -1.92 70.19 -21.74
CA ALA A 321 -1.41 70.93 -20.54
C ALA A 321 -2.30 71.66 -19.47
N THR A 322 -1.78 71.58 -18.22
CA THR A 322 -1.94 72.46 -17.02
C THR A 322 -3.24 72.54 -16.18
N GLY A 323 -3.09 72.40 -14.85
CA GLY A 323 -3.95 72.99 -13.80
C GLY A 323 -3.41 74.36 -13.34
N PRO A 324 -4.07 75.11 -12.41
CA PRO A 324 -4.09 74.71 -10.99
C PRO A 324 -5.30 75.18 -10.12
N ALA A 325 -5.30 74.71 -8.86
CA ALA A 325 -5.77 75.34 -7.60
C ALA A 325 -7.07 76.20 -7.50
N ALA A 326 -8.00 75.66 -6.70
CA ALA A 326 -8.74 76.29 -5.59
C ALA A 326 -9.60 77.58 -5.78
N THR A 327 -10.90 77.45 -5.48
CA THR A 327 -11.62 78.31 -4.51
C THR A 327 -12.83 77.56 -3.95
N ALA A 328 -13.22 77.86 -2.70
CA ALA A 328 -14.37 77.23 -2.05
C ALA A 328 -15.68 78.00 -2.33
N ALA A 329 -16.79 77.27 -2.47
CA ALA A 329 -18.14 77.84 -2.46
C ALA A 329 -19.04 77.03 -1.53
N THR A 330 -19.61 77.69 -0.53
CA THR A 330 -20.57 77.11 0.41
C THR A 330 -21.95 76.98 -0.21
N GLY A 331 -22.51 75.77 -0.21
CA GLY A 331 -23.91 75.51 -0.54
C GLY A 331 -24.49 74.46 0.40
N ALA A 332 -25.36 74.87 1.32
CA ALA A 332 -26.06 73.94 2.20
C ALA A 332 -27.22 73.30 1.42
N GLY A 333 -27.10 72.01 1.14
CA GLY A 333 -28.17 71.17 0.61
C GLY A 333 -28.25 69.88 1.41
N THR A 334 -29.46 69.46 1.77
CA THR A 334 -29.73 68.16 2.39
C THR A 334 -29.37 67.05 1.41
N GLY A 335 -28.15 66.52 1.53
CA GLY A 335 -27.65 65.46 0.67
C GLY A 335 -28.37 64.14 0.91
N ALA A 336 -28.95 63.58 -0.15
CA ALA A 336 -29.36 62.18 -0.17
C ALA A 336 -28.16 61.28 0.18
N PRO A 337 -28.37 60.10 0.81
CA PRO A 337 -27.27 59.18 1.09
C PRO A 337 -26.53 58.83 -0.22
N PRO A 338 -25.20 58.66 -0.17
CA PRO A 338 -24.44 58.29 -1.36
C PRO A 338 -24.95 56.96 -1.91
N ALA A 339 -25.00 56.82 -3.23
CA ALA A 339 -25.41 55.58 -3.90
C ALA A 339 -24.51 54.41 -3.46
N ALA A 340 -25.06 53.19 -3.38
CA ALA A 340 -24.22 52.03 -3.14
C ALA A 340 -23.30 51.75 -4.34
N THR A 341 -22.20 51.06 -4.09
CA THR A 341 -21.29 50.54 -5.12
C THR A 341 -21.18 49.03 -4.98
N LEU A 342 -21.23 48.33 -6.11
CA LEU A 342 -20.95 46.90 -6.19
C LEU A 342 -19.55 46.69 -6.78
N THR A 343 -18.68 46.02 -6.04
CA THR A 343 -17.31 45.69 -6.47
C THR A 343 -17.13 44.18 -6.45
N VAL A 344 -16.88 43.56 -7.61
CA VAL A 344 -16.50 42.15 -7.69
C VAL A 344 -15.08 42.00 -7.12
N ILE A 345 -14.93 41.16 -6.10
CA ILE A 345 -13.66 40.89 -5.42
C ILE A 345 -12.98 39.69 -6.05
N ARG A 346 -13.74 38.61 -6.33
CA ARG A 346 -13.23 37.36 -6.91
C ARG A 346 -14.29 36.72 -7.80
N SER A 347 -13.81 35.93 -8.76
CA SER A 347 -14.63 34.99 -9.52
C SER A 347 -13.93 33.63 -9.60
N ALA A 348 -14.71 32.56 -9.71
CA ALA A 348 -14.23 31.23 -10.05
C ALA A 348 -15.13 30.67 -11.17
N PRO A 349 -14.59 30.35 -12.37
CA PRO A 349 -13.23 30.62 -12.82
C PRO A 349 -12.94 32.13 -12.97
N SER A 350 -11.67 32.47 -13.20
CA SER A 350 -11.22 33.84 -13.48
C SER A 350 -10.30 33.85 -14.71
N PRO A 351 -10.59 34.62 -15.77
CA PRO A 351 -11.77 35.48 -15.95
C PRO A 351 -13.10 34.68 -15.99
N LEU A 352 -14.22 35.38 -15.78
CA LEU A 352 -15.55 34.78 -15.84
C LEU A 352 -15.87 34.24 -17.25
N PRO A 353 -16.63 33.13 -17.38
CA PRO A 353 -17.11 32.67 -18.67
C PRO A 353 -18.10 33.67 -19.28
N THR A 354 -18.13 33.77 -20.61
CA THR A 354 -19.05 34.65 -21.33
C THR A 354 -20.50 34.37 -20.95
N GLY A 355 -21.24 35.42 -20.57
CA GLY A 355 -22.65 35.33 -20.16
C GLY A 355 -22.90 35.20 -18.66
N TYR A 356 -21.85 35.16 -17.83
CA TYR A 356 -21.95 35.17 -16.37
C TYR A 356 -21.56 36.54 -15.79
N GLY A 357 -22.35 37.08 -14.87
CA GLY A 357 -22.07 38.38 -14.27
C GLY A 357 -23.00 38.76 -13.11
N VAL A 358 -22.60 39.81 -12.38
CA VAL A 358 -23.44 40.49 -11.39
C VAL A 358 -23.23 41.99 -11.50
N SER A 359 -24.31 42.76 -11.51
CA SER A 359 -24.28 44.23 -11.66
C SER A 359 -25.30 44.91 -10.75
N LEU A 360 -25.06 46.19 -10.46
CA LEU A 360 -25.99 47.05 -9.73
C LEU A 360 -26.87 47.79 -10.75
N VAL A 361 -28.19 47.68 -10.60
CA VAL A 361 -29.16 48.44 -11.42
C VAL A 361 -29.50 49.73 -10.67
N PRO A 362 -29.20 50.93 -11.22
CA PRO A 362 -29.50 52.18 -10.54
C PRO A 362 -31.02 52.39 -10.39
N GLY A 363 -31.51 52.42 -9.14
CA GLY A 363 -32.93 52.62 -8.82
C GLY A 363 -33.09 53.38 -7.50
N SER A 364 -33.83 54.49 -7.52
CA SER A 364 -33.85 55.45 -6.41
C SER A 364 -34.97 55.19 -5.40
N HIS A 365 -34.68 54.45 -4.33
CA HIS A 365 -35.37 54.60 -3.03
C HIS A 365 -34.34 54.56 -1.90
N GLU A 366 -34.55 55.36 -0.84
CA GLU A 366 -33.47 55.91 -0.01
C GLU A 366 -32.58 54.87 0.71
N GLN A 367 -33.02 53.62 0.88
CA GLN A 367 -32.22 52.53 1.47
C GLN A 367 -32.14 51.22 0.68
N THR A 368 -32.81 51.10 -0.47
CA THR A 368 -32.89 49.82 -1.21
C THR A 368 -32.21 49.91 -2.57
N GLU A 369 -31.45 48.88 -2.93
CA GLU A 369 -30.68 48.73 -4.17
C GLU A 369 -31.13 47.47 -4.92
N THR A 370 -31.00 47.43 -6.25
CA THR A 370 -31.34 46.25 -7.05
C THR A 370 -30.09 45.63 -7.68
N LEU A 371 -29.82 44.36 -7.37
CA LEU A 371 -28.78 43.56 -8.03
C LEU A 371 -29.39 42.81 -9.22
N ARG A 372 -28.67 42.78 -10.34
CA ARG A 372 -28.97 41.93 -11.49
C ARG A 372 -27.90 40.85 -11.63
N VAL A 373 -28.34 39.62 -11.81
CA VAL A 373 -27.51 38.44 -12.04
C VAL A 373 -27.69 37.99 -13.48
N GLU A 374 -26.58 37.80 -14.18
CA GLU A 374 -26.53 37.34 -15.57
C GLU A 374 -25.93 35.93 -15.58
N GLY A 375 -26.63 34.97 -16.20
CA GLY A 375 -26.25 33.56 -16.28
C GLY A 375 -27.47 32.65 -16.50
N PRO A 376 -27.29 31.32 -16.57
CA PRO A 376 -28.40 30.37 -16.67
C PRO A 376 -29.26 30.37 -15.38
N PRO A 377 -30.52 29.91 -15.45
CA PRO A 377 -31.37 29.77 -14.27
C PRO A 377 -30.80 28.73 -13.29
N GLY A 378 -31.02 28.95 -11.99
CA GLY A 378 -30.52 28.07 -10.92
C GLY A 378 -29.41 28.65 -10.05
N ALA A 379 -29.04 29.92 -10.23
CA ALA A 379 -28.12 30.62 -9.34
C ALA A 379 -28.66 30.74 -7.91
N THR A 380 -27.83 30.45 -6.90
CA THR A 380 -28.09 30.81 -5.51
C THR A 380 -27.41 32.14 -5.18
N VAL A 381 -28.19 33.13 -4.75
CA VAL A 381 -27.69 34.47 -4.39
C VAL A 381 -27.74 34.66 -2.89
N THR A 382 -26.64 35.09 -2.29
CA THR A 382 -26.53 35.40 -0.86
C THR A 382 -26.02 36.82 -0.67
N VAL A 383 -26.70 37.63 0.14
CA VAL A 383 -26.28 39.00 0.46
C VAL A 383 -26.33 39.23 1.96
N GLY A 384 -25.24 39.75 2.55
CA GLY A 384 -25.14 39.94 4.00
C GLY A 384 -25.22 38.63 4.81
N GLY A 385 -24.93 37.49 4.19
CA GLY A 385 -25.12 36.15 4.77
C GLY A 385 -26.55 35.60 4.68
N ARG A 386 -27.49 36.32 4.04
CA ARG A 386 -28.86 35.86 3.81
C ARG A 386 -29.06 35.42 2.36
N ALA A 387 -29.55 34.20 2.16
CA ALA A 387 -29.97 33.72 0.84
C ALA A 387 -31.22 34.49 0.36
N LEU A 388 -31.21 34.91 -0.90
CA LEU A 388 -32.30 35.64 -1.56
C LEU A 388 -32.66 34.95 -2.88
N VAL A 389 -33.92 35.08 -3.29
CA VAL A 389 -34.45 34.48 -4.51
C VAL A 389 -34.48 35.53 -5.62
N LEU A 390 -33.95 35.19 -6.79
CA LEU A 390 -34.05 36.02 -7.99
C LEU A 390 -35.48 35.99 -8.56
N ASP A 391 -35.94 37.12 -9.08
CA ASP A 391 -37.19 37.18 -9.84
C ASP A 391 -37.05 36.59 -11.26
N GLY A 392 -38.15 36.56 -12.00
CA GLY A 392 -38.18 36.07 -13.39
C GLY A 392 -37.37 36.92 -14.39
N ALA A 393 -36.79 38.05 -13.98
CA ALA A 393 -35.90 38.89 -14.77
C ALA A 393 -34.42 38.73 -14.36
N GLY A 394 -34.12 37.87 -13.38
CA GLY A 394 -32.77 37.68 -12.85
C GLY A 394 -32.33 38.81 -11.91
N THR A 395 -33.26 39.44 -11.19
CA THR A 395 -32.96 40.54 -10.26
C THR A 395 -33.40 40.28 -8.83
N VAL A 396 -32.81 41.02 -7.88
CA VAL A 396 -33.15 40.97 -6.45
C VAL A 396 -32.92 42.32 -5.78
N SER A 397 -33.87 42.75 -4.94
CA SER A 397 -33.76 43.96 -4.12
C SER A 397 -33.07 43.68 -2.77
N VAL A 398 -32.19 44.58 -2.35
CA VAL A 398 -31.39 44.49 -1.13
C VAL A 398 -31.42 45.83 -0.40
N ASP A 399 -31.73 45.83 0.90
CA ASP A 399 -31.56 47.02 1.73
C ASP A 399 -30.09 47.22 2.12
N VAL A 400 -29.56 48.41 1.81
CA VAL A 400 -28.17 48.81 2.07
C VAL A 400 -28.18 50.13 2.87
N PRO A 401 -28.30 50.07 4.21
CA PRO A 401 -28.28 51.26 5.06
C PRO A 401 -26.96 52.05 4.91
N ALA A 402 -27.00 53.36 5.17
CA ALA A 402 -25.80 54.20 5.09
C ALA A 402 -24.72 53.76 6.10
N GLY A 403 -23.48 53.62 5.63
CA GLY A 403 -22.35 53.13 6.43
C GLY A 403 -22.21 51.60 6.46
N THR A 404 -22.99 50.85 5.68
CA THR A 404 -22.93 49.38 5.66
C THR A 404 -22.10 48.84 4.49
N THR A 405 -21.61 47.61 4.65
CA THR A 405 -20.86 46.85 3.65
C THR A 405 -21.32 45.41 3.72
N LEU A 406 -21.96 44.92 2.66
CA LEU A 406 -22.59 43.61 2.60
C LEU A 406 -21.82 42.72 1.60
N PRO A 407 -21.32 41.54 2.02
CA PRO A 407 -20.81 40.57 1.06
C PRO A 407 -21.96 40.04 0.19
N VAL A 408 -21.69 39.89 -1.10
CA VAL A 408 -22.58 39.33 -2.12
C VAL A 408 -21.90 38.08 -2.68
N THR A 409 -22.59 36.94 -2.70
CA THR A 409 -22.13 35.72 -3.37
C THR A 409 -23.21 35.27 -4.35
N VAL A 410 -22.80 34.90 -5.57
CA VAL A 410 -23.66 34.31 -6.60
C VAL A 410 -23.01 33.03 -7.07
N ASP A 411 -23.66 31.89 -6.82
CA ASP A 411 -23.13 30.57 -7.16
C ASP A 411 -24.07 29.83 -8.13
N TRP A 412 -23.50 29.30 -9.21
CA TRP A 412 -24.13 28.34 -10.12
C TRP A 412 -23.49 26.96 -9.91
N PRO A 413 -24.27 25.91 -9.59
CA PRO A 413 -23.76 24.55 -9.58
C PRO A 413 -23.44 24.08 -11.00
N ALA A 414 -22.48 23.17 -11.15
CA ALA A 414 -22.20 22.53 -12.44
C ALA A 414 -23.38 21.66 -12.89
N SER A 415 -23.64 21.64 -14.20
CA SER A 415 -24.67 20.77 -14.78
C SER A 415 -24.31 19.28 -14.57
N PRO A 416 -25.29 18.42 -14.24
CA PRO A 416 -25.04 17.01 -13.93
C PRO A 416 -24.50 16.25 -15.16
N PRO A 417 -23.67 15.20 -14.96
CA PRO A 417 -23.14 14.39 -16.06
C PRO A 417 -24.22 13.74 -16.93
N ALA A 418 -24.04 13.78 -18.25
CA ALA A 418 -24.96 13.21 -19.24
C ALA A 418 -24.38 11.92 -19.86
N ASP A 419 -25.23 11.04 -20.37
CA ASP A 419 -24.79 9.86 -21.12
C ASP A 419 -24.40 10.26 -22.56
N GLU A 420 -23.23 9.80 -23.02
CA GLU A 420 -22.77 9.91 -24.40
C GLU A 420 -22.37 8.52 -24.93
N THR A 421 -22.67 8.24 -26.21
CA THR A 421 -22.41 6.94 -26.84
C THR A 421 -21.35 7.07 -27.93
N PHE A 422 -20.22 6.37 -27.76
CA PHE A 422 -19.25 6.15 -28.82
C PHE A 422 -19.70 4.97 -29.70
N THR A 423 -19.61 5.12 -31.02
CA THR A 423 -19.99 4.06 -31.98
C THR A 423 -18.76 3.55 -32.72
N LEU A 424 -18.34 2.33 -32.40
CA LEU A 424 -17.21 1.63 -33.03
C LEU A 424 -17.75 0.80 -34.21
N GLY A 425 -17.50 1.26 -35.43
CA GLY A 425 -17.96 0.62 -36.67
C GLY A 425 -17.13 -0.59 -37.07
N PHE A 426 -17.70 -1.47 -37.89
CA PHE A 426 -17.02 -2.64 -38.46
C PHE A 426 -17.47 -2.88 -39.91
N THR A 427 -16.55 -3.35 -40.75
CA THR A 427 -16.86 -3.82 -42.10
C THR A 427 -17.69 -5.12 -42.05
N PHE A 428 -18.53 -5.34 -43.07
CA PHE A 428 -19.62 -6.34 -43.12
C PHE A 428 -19.40 -7.64 -42.33
N ASP A 429 -18.42 -8.46 -42.73
CA ASP A 429 -18.11 -9.79 -42.19
C ASP A 429 -17.02 -9.77 -41.10
N GLN A 430 -16.59 -8.58 -40.68
CA GLN A 430 -15.41 -8.38 -39.84
C GLN A 430 -15.76 -8.14 -38.35
N PRO A 431 -14.96 -8.65 -37.39
CA PRO A 431 -13.84 -9.58 -37.59
C PRO A 431 -14.33 -10.96 -38.09
N ARG A 432 -13.58 -11.54 -39.04
CA ARG A 432 -13.90 -12.86 -39.61
C ARG A 432 -13.79 -13.97 -38.57
N GLU A 433 -14.58 -15.02 -38.72
CA GLU A 433 -14.56 -16.16 -37.81
C GLU A 433 -13.27 -16.99 -37.94
N GLN A 434 -12.78 -17.17 -39.17
CA GLN A 434 -11.55 -17.92 -39.43
C GLN A 434 -10.32 -17.10 -38.99
N GLY A 435 -9.54 -17.65 -38.06
CA GLY A 435 -8.29 -17.07 -37.57
C GLY A 435 -8.43 -16.09 -36.40
N PHE A 436 -9.65 -15.72 -35.99
CA PHE A 436 -9.89 -14.84 -34.84
C PHE A 436 -10.03 -15.63 -33.54
N SER A 437 -9.39 -15.15 -32.48
CA SER A 437 -9.62 -15.58 -31.10
C SER A 437 -9.38 -14.41 -30.16
N ALA A 438 -10.19 -14.25 -29.11
CA ALA A 438 -10.09 -13.16 -28.14
C ALA A 438 -8.95 -13.35 -27.11
N ALA A 439 -7.80 -13.87 -27.56
CA ALA A 439 -6.61 -14.10 -26.77
C ALA A 439 -5.51 -13.09 -27.13
N PRO A 440 -4.75 -12.52 -26.18
CA PRO A 440 -3.71 -11.50 -26.47
C PRO A 440 -2.62 -11.93 -27.46
N GLY A 441 -2.39 -13.24 -27.62
CA GLY A 441 -1.46 -13.80 -28.61
C GLY A 441 -2.05 -14.04 -30.01
N ASN A 442 -3.33 -13.74 -30.26
CA ASN A 442 -3.95 -13.93 -31.58
C ASN A 442 -3.69 -12.68 -32.47
N PRO A 443 -3.03 -12.83 -33.64
CA PRO A 443 -2.62 -11.68 -34.44
C PRO A 443 -3.80 -10.88 -35.00
N VAL A 444 -4.91 -11.53 -35.37
CA VAL A 444 -6.12 -10.83 -35.86
C VAL A 444 -6.71 -9.96 -34.76
N TYR A 445 -6.94 -10.51 -33.57
CA TYR A 445 -7.45 -9.75 -32.42
C TYR A 445 -6.53 -8.60 -32.02
N THR A 446 -5.23 -8.87 -31.86
CA THR A 446 -4.24 -7.85 -31.49
C THR A 446 -4.09 -6.75 -32.54
N SER A 447 -4.29 -7.06 -33.83
CA SER A 447 -4.28 -6.06 -34.90
C SER A 447 -5.38 -4.99 -34.76
N TYR A 448 -6.57 -5.35 -34.28
CA TYR A 448 -7.62 -4.38 -33.93
C TYR A 448 -7.25 -3.54 -32.70
N LEU A 449 -6.54 -4.13 -31.73
CA LEU A 449 -6.09 -3.39 -30.55
C LEU A 449 -4.99 -2.38 -30.91
N LEU A 450 -4.18 -2.65 -31.92
CA LEU A 450 -3.08 -1.80 -32.38
C LEU A 450 -3.49 -0.79 -33.49
N ASP A 451 -4.79 -0.58 -33.71
CA ASP A 451 -5.32 0.31 -34.76
C ASP A 451 -4.91 -0.05 -36.21
N ALA A 452 -4.47 -1.29 -36.43
CA ALA A 452 -3.99 -1.81 -37.71
C ALA A 452 -4.70 -3.12 -38.09
N PRO A 453 -6.06 -3.15 -38.15
CA PRO A 453 -6.82 -4.38 -38.32
C PRO A 453 -6.38 -5.17 -39.55
N THR A 454 -6.17 -6.47 -39.37
CA THR A 454 -5.69 -7.41 -40.40
C THR A 454 -6.64 -8.62 -40.48
N PRO A 455 -7.41 -8.80 -41.57
CA PRO A 455 -7.47 -7.96 -42.78
C PRO A 455 -8.04 -6.55 -42.50
N PRO A 456 -7.80 -5.56 -43.39
CA PRO A 456 -8.22 -4.17 -43.18
C PRO A 456 -9.73 -4.00 -42.94
N ASP A 457 -10.07 -3.32 -41.85
CA ASP A 457 -11.43 -2.93 -41.47
C ASP A 457 -11.60 -1.41 -41.60
N ALA A 458 -12.14 -0.96 -42.74
CA ALA A 458 -12.23 0.47 -43.04
C ALA A 458 -13.19 1.21 -42.10
N ARG A 459 -14.30 0.59 -41.67
CA ARG A 459 -15.29 1.22 -40.79
C ARG A 459 -14.78 1.31 -39.35
N PHE A 460 -14.00 0.32 -38.90
CA PHE A 460 -13.30 0.40 -37.62
C PHE A 460 -12.32 1.57 -37.62
N SER A 461 -11.39 1.60 -38.58
CA SER A 461 -10.35 2.64 -38.67
C SER A 461 -10.87 4.06 -38.87
N GLN A 462 -12.15 4.23 -39.24
CA GLN A 462 -12.84 5.52 -39.41
C GLN A 462 -13.72 5.93 -38.22
N SER A 463 -13.83 5.12 -37.17
CA SER A 463 -14.68 5.42 -36.01
C SER A 463 -14.14 6.61 -35.22
N THR A 464 -14.98 7.59 -34.86
CA THR A 464 -14.59 8.78 -34.09
C THR A 464 -15.52 9.02 -32.91
N ALA A 465 -15.05 9.82 -31.94
CA ALA A 465 -15.88 10.26 -30.82
C ALA A 465 -17.02 11.19 -31.29
N PRO A 466 -18.18 11.23 -30.58
CA PRO A 466 -19.30 12.09 -30.95
C PRO A 466 -18.91 13.56 -31.09
N GLY A 467 -19.22 14.14 -32.25
CA GLY A 467 -18.86 15.52 -32.62
C GLY A 467 -17.44 15.72 -33.18
N ARG A 468 -16.60 14.67 -33.28
CA ARG A 468 -15.25 14.75 -33.87
C ARG A 468 -15.23 14.23 -35.32
N THR A 469 -14.53 14.95 -36.20
CA THR A 469 -14.34 14.62 -37.63
C THR A 469 -12.87 14.44 -38.04
N ALA A 470 -11.93 14.61 -37.11
CA ALA A 470 -10.49 14.50 -37.32
C ALA A 470 -9.87 13.50 -36.33
N PRO A 471 -8.67 12.96 -36.61
CA PRO A 471 -7.99 11.99 -35.74
C PRO A 471 -7.86 12.46 -34.27
N PRO A 472 -7.80 11.54 -33.29
CA PRO A 472 -7.68 10.09 -33.44
C PRO A 472 -8.93 9.40 -34.01
N SER A 473 -8.76 8.18 -34.52
CA SER A 473 -9.84 7.31 -35.04
C SER A 473 -9.67 5.87 -34.53
N GLY A 474 -10.65 5.00 -34.74
CA GLY A 474 -10.59 3.57 -34.36
C GLY A 474 -10.51 3.33 -32.85
N ALA A 475 -9.67 2.38 -32.45
CA ALA A 475 -9.36 2.10 -31.06
C ALA A 475 -8.65 3.28 -30.38
N ALA A 476 -7.82 4.05 -31.07
CA ALA A 476 -7.22 5.27 -30.54
C ALA A 476 -8.28 6.33 -30.20
N ALA A 477 -9.31 6.50 -31.04
CA ALA A 477 -10.44 7.39 -30.71
C ALA A 477 -11.25 6.90 -29.53
N LEU A 478 -11.49 5.59 -29.42
CA LEU A 478 -12.19 5.03 -28.27
C LEU A 478 -11.35 5.24 -27.00
N ARG A 479 -10.03 5.04 -27.05
CA ARG A 479 -9.13 5.33 -25.92
C ARG A 479 -9.15 6.81 -25.54
N ASP A 480 -8.96 7.74 -26.47
CA ASP A 480 -9.04 9.19 -26.25
C ASP A 480 -10.37 9.59 -25.60
N TRP A 481 -11.48 9.04 -26.07
CA TRP A 481 -12.81 9.28 -25.51
C TRP A 481 -12.95 8.75 -24.07
N LEU A 482 -12.52 7.51 -23.81
CA LEU A 482 -12.50 6.92 -22.47
C LEU A 482 -11.56 7.69 -21.53
N ASP A 483 -10.38 8.08 -22.00
CA ASP A 483 -9.31 8.68 -21.21
C ASP A 483 -9.59 10.16 -20.90
N HIS A 484 -10.22 10.92 -21.82
CA HIS A 484 -10.36 12.37 -21.72
C HIS A 484 -11.79 12.94 -21.72
N ARG A 485 -12.84 12.19 -22.11
CA ARG A 485 -14.23 12.70 -22.10
C ARG A 485 -15.13 12.10 -21.02
N LEU A 486 -14.91 10.84 -20.63
CA LEU A 486 -15.68 10.24 -19.54
C LEU A 486 -15.37 10.87 -18.18
N VAL A 487 -16.42 11.26 -17.45
CA VAL A 487 -16.29 11.62 -16.04
C VAL A 487 -16.17 10.37 -15.18
N PRO A 488 -15.41 10.42 -14.07
CA PRO A 488 -15.35 9.29 -13.14
C PRO A 488 -16.63 9.13 -12.30
N PRO A 489 -16.99 7.90 -11.87
CA PRO A 489 -16.38 6.63 -12.26
C PRO A 489 -16.63 6.33 -13.75
N LYS A 490 -15.57 5.98 -14.47
CA LYS A 490 -15.62 5.72 -15.92
C LYS A 490 -16.28 4.36 -16.17
N ASN A 491 -17.60 4.36 -16.08
CA ASN A 491 -18.44 3.19 -16.29
C ASN A 491 -19.02 3.22 -17.70
N VAL A 492 -18.97 2.10 -18.40
CA VAL A 492 -19.55 1.96 -19.75
C VAL A 492 -20.44 0.73 -19.89
N THR A 493 -21.51 0.88 -20.66
CA THR A 493 -22.27 -0.26 -21.21
C THR A 493 -21.81 -0.51 -22.66
N VAL A 494 -21.74 -1.77 -23.08
CA VAL A 494 -21.19 -2.15 -24.40
C VAL A 494 -22.12 -3.12 -25.13
N VAL A 495 -22.78 -2.68 -26.19
CA VAL A 495 -23.74 -3.50 -26.96
C VAL A 495 -23.26 -3.68 -28.39
N ALA A 496 -23.11 -4.93 -28.83
CA ALA A 496 -22.59 -5.29 -30.14
C ALA A 496 -23.67 -5.80 -31.10
N HIS A 497 -23.60 -5.36 -32.36
CA HIS A 497 -24.60 -5.60 -33.39
C HIS A 497 -24.02 -6.13 -34.71
N ALA A 498 -24.89 -6.78 -35.48
CA ALA A 498 -24.70 -7.12 -36.89
C ALA A 498 -25.86 -6.57 -37.72
N SER A 499 -25.64 -6.38 -39.03
CA SER A 499 -26.71 -6.01 -39.95
C SER A 499 -27.58 -7.22 -40.28
N TYR A 500 -28.87 -6.97 -40.52
CA TYR A 500 -29.79 -7.98 -41.04
C TYR A 500 -29.74 -7.99 -42.57
N GLU A 501 -29.49 -9.14 -43.19
CA GLU A 501 -29.34 -9.27 -44.65
C GLU A 501 -30.55 -9.95 -45.31
N GLY A 502 -31.71 -9.90 -44.67
CA GLY A 502 -32.97 -10.45 -45.20
C GLY A 502 -33.21 -11.94 -44.94
N ASP A 503 -32.24 -12.65 -44.37
CA ASP A 503 -32.37 -14.05 -43.94
C ASP A 503 -32.32 -14.18 -42.41
N SER A 504 -33.35 -14.83 -41.84
CA SER A 504 -33.49 -15.15 -40.41
C SER A 504 -33.42 -16.65 -40.12
N SER A 505 -32.89 -17.45 -41.06
CA SER A 505 -32.64 -18.88 -40.85
C SER A 505 -31.82 -19.14 -39.57
N PRO A 506 -31.97 -20.30 -38.91
CA PRO A 506 -31.22 -20.61 -37.68
C PRO A 506 -29.69 -20.52 -37.87
N GLY A 507 -29.19 -20.91 -39.04
CA GLY A 507 -27.77 -20.82 -39.39
C GLY A 507 -27.28 -19.37 -39.47
N THR A 508 -28.00 -18.50 -40.19
CA THR A 508 -27.67 -17.07 -40.34
C THR A 508 -27.84 -16.31 -39.02
N THR A 509 -28.82 -16.69 -38.19
CA THR A 509 -28.99 -16.17 -36.83
C THR A 509 -27.77 -16.49 -35.96
N ALA A 510 -27.36 -17.77 -35.90
CA ALA A 510 -26.20 -18.19 -35.12
C ALA A 510 -24.88 -17.59 -35.63
N LEU A 511 -24.72 -17.44 -36.96
CA LEU A 511 -23.55 -16.81 -37.57
C LEU A 511 -23.42 -15.33 -37.15
N ASN A 512 -24.51 -14.57 -37.21
CA ASN A 512 -24.51 -13.15 -36.86
C ASN A 512 -24.39 -12.92 -35.36
N GLN A 513 -24.91 -13.83 -34.53
CA GLN A 513 -24.65 -13.84 -33.09
C GLN A 513 -23.14 -13.90 -32.81
N ARG A 514 -22.43 -14.92 -33.35
CA ARG A 514 -20.98 -15.06 -33.21
C ARG A 514 -20.19 -13.89 -33.82
N LEU A 515 -20.68 -13.27 -34.88
CA LEU A 515 -20.09 -12.04 -35.42
C LEU A 515 -20.17 -10.87 -34.42
N SER A 516 -21.32 -10.65 -33.80
CA SER A 516 -21.46 -9.62 -32.76
C SER A 516 -20.64 -9.93 -31.50
N GLU A 517 -20.43 -11.20 -31.16
CA GLU A 517 -19.55 -11.60 -30.05
C GLU A 517 -18.07 -11.28 -30.32
N ARG A 518 -17.58 -11.47 -31.55
CA ARG A 518 -16.21 -11.07 -31.94
C ARG A 518 -16.02 -9.56 -31.90
N ARG A 519 -17.02 -8.78 -32.36
CA ARG A 519 -17.03 -7.31 -32.25
C ARG A 519 -17.01 -6.84 -30.80
N LEU A 520 -17.82 -7.47 -29.94
CA LEU A 520 -17.82 -7.22 -28.50
C LEU A 520 -16.46 -7.52 -27.87
N ALA A 521 -15.81 -8.62 -28.25
CA ALA A 521 -14.47 -8.96 -27.78
C ALA A 521 -13.44 -7.88 -28.16
N VAL A 522 -13.45 -7.39 -29.40
CA VAL A 522 -12.58 -6.28 -29.83
C VAL A 522 -12.82 -5.03 -28.97
N ALA A 523 -14.08 -4.61 -28.79
CA ALA A 523 -14.39 -3.44 -27.97
C ALA A 523 -13.92 -3.61 -26.50
N ARG A 524 -14.14 -4.79 -25.91
CA ARG A 524 -13.63 -5.15 -24.56
C ARG A 524 -12.10 -5.03 -24.48
N GLY A 525 -11.38 -5.50 -25.50
CA GLY A 525 -9.92 -5.42 -25.56
C GLY A 525 -9.38 -4.00 -25.74
N VAL A 526 -10.11 -3.12 -26.43
CA VAL A 526 -9.75 -1.70 -26.57
C VAL A 526 -10.00 -0.92 -25.27
N ILE A 527 -11.15 -1.17 -24.63
CA ILE A 527 -11.52 -0.56 -23.33
C ILE A 527 -10.53 -1.00 -22.25
N ALA A 528 -10.20 -2.29 -22.18
CA ALA A 528 -9.27 -2.88 -21.22
C ALA A 528 -9.51 -2.40 -19.77
N ASN A 529 -8.57 -1.67 -19.19
CA ASN A 529 -8.61 -1.09 -17.85
C ASN A 529 -8.96 0.42 -17.83
N ARG A 530 -9.28 1.05 -18.97
CA ARG A 530 -9.58 2.49 -19.07
C ARG A 530 -10.98 2.87 -18.56
N ALA A 531 -11.91 1.92 -18.62
CA ALA A 531 -13.26 2.05 -18.09
C ALA A 531 -13.80 0.69 -17.61
N THR A 532 -14.65 0.72 -16.60
CA THR A 532 -15.34 -0.48 -16.10
C THR A 532 -16.55 -0.77 -16.97
N ILE A 533 -16.58 -1.96 -17.59
CA ILE A 533 -17.73 -2.42 -18.37
C ILE A 533 -18.79 -2.96 -17.40
N VAL A 534 -19.81 -2.15 -17.10
CA VAL A 534 -20.84 -2.48 -16.10
C VAL A 534 -21.94 -3.39 -16.66
N ALA A 535 -22.16 -3.35 -17.97
CA ALA A 535 -22.99 -4.31 -18.69
C ALA A 535 -22.46 -4.49 -20.12
N SER A 536 -22.56 -5.71 -20.66
CA SER A 536 -22.25 -5.90 -22.09
C SER A 536 -22.97 -7.09 -22.70
N GLU A 537 -23.36 -6.94 -23.97
CA GLU A 537 -24.27 -7.86 -24.66
C GLU A 537 -23.97 -7.93 -26.16
N ALA A 538 -24.07 -9.10 -26.75
CA ALA A 538 -23.95 -9.32 -28.20
C ALA A 538 -25.30 -9.78 -28.74
N LYS A 539 -25.89 -8.99 -29.67
CA LYS A 539 -27.31 -9.08 -30.05
C LYS A 539 -27.57 -9.63 -31.45
N GLY A 540 -26.54 -10.06 -32.17
CA GLY A 540 -26.64 -10.38 -33.59
C GLY A 540 -27.33 -9.27 -34.38
N PHE A 541 -28.23 -9.63 -35.28
CA PHE A 541 -29.00 -8.69 -36.11
C PHE A 541 -30.36 -8.27 -35.52
N SER A 542 -30.70 -8.68 -34.29
CA SER A 542 -32.05 -8.50 -33.71
C SER A 542 -32.56 -7.05 -33.77
N ARG A 543 -31.68 -6.07 -33.52
CA ARG A 543 -31.98 -4.63 -33.65
C ARG A 543 -32.38 -4.23 -35.07
N ALA A 544 -31.60 -4.65 -36.06
CA ALA A 544 -31.86 -4.36 -37.48
C ALA A 544 -33.18 -5.00 -37.94
N GLN A 545 -33.41 -6.26 -37.56
CA GLN A 545 -34.62 -7.00 -37.88
C GLN A 545 -35.87 -6.37 -37.26
N ALA A 546 -35.82 -6.00 -35.97
CA ALA A 546 -36.92 -5.33 -35.28
C ALA A 546 -37.26 -3.95 -35.90
N ALA A 547 -36.26 -3.26 -36.45
CA ALA A 547 -36.42 -1.99 -37.16
C ALA A 547 -36.77 -2.15 -38.66
N GLY A 548 -36.92 -3.38 -39.18
CA GLY A 548 -37.16 -3.64 -40.60
C GLY A 548 -36.02 -3.22 -41.54
N ARG A 549 -34.81 -3.03 -41.00
CA ARG A 549 -33.64 -2.55 -41.74
C ARG A 549 -32.87 -3.72 -42.36
N VAL A 550 -32.76 -3.72 -43.69
CA VAL A 550 -31.97 -4.70 -44.45
C VAL A 550 -30.71 -4.04 -45.02
N GLY A 551 -29.55 -4.69 -44.88
CA GLY A 551 -28.26 -4.28 -45.46
C GLY A 551 -27.70 -2.95 -44.94
N ARG A 552 -28.13 -2.50 -43.76
CA ARG A 552 -27.78 -1.15 -43.23
C ARG A 552 -26.44 -1.15 -42.49
N ASP A 553 -25.55 -0.28 -42.95
CA ASP A 553 -24.18 -0.11 -42.43
C ASP A 553 -24.12 0.38 -40.98
N GLU A 554 -25.12 1.16 -40.55
CA GLU A 554 -25.35 1.63 -39.18
C GLU A 554 -25.62 0.50 -38.16
N ASP A 555 -25.94 -0.72 -38.61
CA ASP A 555 -26.10 -1.90 -37.75
C ASP A 555 -24.81 -2.73 -37.60
N ARG A 556 -23.72 -2.32 -38.26
CA ARG A 556 -22.41 -3.00 -38.22
C ARG A 556 -21.51 -2.31 -37.19
N VAL A 557 -21.92 -2.33 -35.93
CA VAL A 557 -21.36 -1.48 -34.86
C VAL A 557 -21.25 -2.17 -33.49
N VAL A 558 -20.42 -1.60 -32.62
CA VAL A 558 -20.53 -1.71 -31.17
C VAL A 558 -20.82 -0.31 -30.62
N GLU A 559 -21.81 -0.21 -29.73
CA GLU A 559 -22.17 1.02 -29.03
C GLU A 559 -21.60 0.95 -27.61
N ILE A 560 -20.82 1.97 -27.23
CA ILE A 560 -20.18 2.11 -25.92
C ILE A 560 -20.75 3.38 -25.27
N THR A 561 -21.64 3.25 -24.30
CA THR A 561 -22.28 4.40 -23.62
C THR A 561 -21.68 4.62 -22.24
N GLY A 562 -21.32 5.87 -21.92
CA GLY A 562 -20.78 6.27 -20.62
C GLY A 562 -21.07 7.73 -20.28
N ARG A 563 -20.80 8.13 -19.03
CA ARG A 563 -21.08 9.49 -18.54
C ARG A 563 -19.99 10.48 -18.93
N VAL A 564 -20.35 11.62 -19.50
CA VAL A 564 -19.47 12.77 -19.79
C VAL A 564 -19.90 14.00 -18.97
N GLN A 565 -19.04 15.00 -18.86
CA GLN A 565 -19.31 16.22 -18.09
C GLN A 565 -20.55 16.96 -18.65
N GLY A 566 -21.39 17.50 -17.76
CA GLY A 566 -22.49 18.38 -18.16
C GLY A 566 -21.98 19.63 -18.89
N ALA A 567 -22.83 20.24 -19.72
CA ALA A 567 -22.44 21.32 -20.62
C ALA A 567 -21.95 22.60 -19.89
N ASP A 568 -22.43 22.84 -18.66
CA ASP A 568 -22.17 24.06 -17.90
C ASP A 568 -21.25 23.81 -16.70
N PRO A 569 -20.15 24.59 -16.55
CA PRO A 569 -19.27 24.50 -15.39
C PRO A 569 -19.89 25.16 -14.16
N ALA A 570 -19.39 24.82 -12.97
CA ALA A 570 -19.69 25.59 -11.77
C ALA A 570 -19.08 26.99 -11.87
N VAL A 571 -19.84 28.03 -11.50
CA VAL A 571 -19.40 29.43 -11.51
C VAL A 571 -19.74 30.08 -10.18
N SER A 572 -18.79 30.81 -9.58
CA SER A 572 -18.97 31.57 -8.35
C SER A 572 -18.49 33.00 -8.55
N ILE A 573 -19.27 33.97 -8.07
CA ILE A 573 -18.91 35.40 -8.03
C ILE A 573 -19.01 35.90 -6.60
N GLN A 574 -17.91 36.41 -6.07
CA GLN A 574 -17.85 37.11 -4.79
C GLN A 574 -17.68 38.61 -5.02
N ALA A 575 -18.64 39.39 -4.55
CA ALA A 575 -18.64 40.84 -4.62
C ALA A 575 -18.92 41.46 -3.25
N VAL A 576 -18.72 42.76 -3.12
CA VAL A 576 -19.16 43.56 -1.97
C VAL A 576 -20.04 44.69 -2.46
N LEU A 577 -21.19 44.83 -1.82
CA LEU A 577 -22.13 45.93 -1.97
C LEU A 577 -21.96 46.87 -0.79
N ALA A 578 -21.42 48.07 -1.01
CA ALA A 578 -21.07 49.01 0.04
C ALA A 578 -21.75 50.36 -0.15
N ARG A 579 -22.16 50.99 0.96
CA ARG A 579 -22.73 52.35 0.95
C ARG A 579 -22.11 53.19 2.06
N SER A 580 -21.49 54.31 1.71
CA SER A 580 -20.83 55.19 2.67
C SER A 580 -21.81 55.84 3.66
N ALA A 581 -21.33 56.21 4.84
CA ALA A 581 -22.11 56.92 5.85
C ALA A 581 -22.41 58.37 5.42
N ALA A 582 -23.55 58.91 5.87
CA ALA A 582 -23.86 60.33 5.68
C ALA A 582 -22.94 61.22 6.54
N PRO A 583 -22.46 62.37 6.03
CA PRO A 583 -21.57 63.26 6.77
C PRO A 583 -22.30 63.92 7.95
N VAL A 584 -21.80 63.70 9.17
CA VAL A 584 -22.32 64.30 10.41
C VAL A 584 -21.60 65.63 10.68
N THR A 585 -22.33 66.71 10.97
CA THR A 585 -21.74 68.02 11.31
C THR A 585 -21.30 68.09 12.78
N PRO A 586 -20.15 68.71 13.11
CA PRO A 586 -19.57 68.66 14.47
C PRO A 586 -19.98 69.85 15.36
N PRO A 587 -20.17 69.64 16.69
CA PRO A 587 -20.29 70.72 17.68
C PRO A 587 -18.94 71.20 18.24
N THR A 588 -18.89 72.47 18.66
CA THR A 588 -17.70 73.25 19.05
C THR A 588 -17.21 73.00 20.50
N PRO A 589 -15.89 73.06 20.83
CA PRO A 589 -15.33 72.63 22.14
C PRO A 589 -14.86 73.76 23.09
N THR A 590 -14.81 73.49 24.42
CA THR A 590 -13.99 74.20 25.46
C THR A 590 -13.96 73.40 26.80
N PRO A 591 -13.10 73.68 27.83
CA PRO A 591 -11.70 73.22 27.97
C PRO A 591 -11.39 72.33 29.22
N THR A 592 -10.13 71.85 29.32
CA THR A 592 -9.55 70.87 30.28
C THR A 592 -8.99 71.48 31.59
N PRO A 593 -8.86 70.72 32.70
CA PRO A 593 -7.51 70.49 33.30
C PRO A 593 -7.21 69.08 33.89
N THR A 594 -5.90 68.79 34.03
CA THR A 594 -5.13 67.56 34.44
C THR A 594 -4.73 67.63 35.94
N PRO A 595 -4.52 66.56 36.79
CA PRO A 595 -3.41 65.52 36.78
C PRO A 595 -3.71 64.08 37.34
N THR A 596 -3.12 62.94 36.88
CA THR A 596 -1.83 62.21 37.26
C THR A 596 -1.84 61.50 38.65
N PRO A 597 -1.25 60.29 38.95
CA PRO A 597 -0.37 59.32 38.20
C PRO A 597 -0.67 57.76 38.23
N THR A 598 -0.04 57.03 37.27
CA THR A 598 0.71 55.72 37.25
C THR A 598 0.65 54.70 38.43
N PRO A 599 0.43 53.36 38.22
CA PRO A 599 1.45 52.34 37.76
C PRO A 599 0.96 51.28 36.73
N THR A 600 1.71 50.92 35.66
CA THR A 600 2.81 49.89 35.52
C THR A 600 2.29 48.48 35.15
N PRO A 601 2.88 47.73 34.17
CA PRO A 601 2.12 46.77 33.35
C PRO A 601 2.16 45.29 33.78
N THR A 602 1.19 44.52 33.25
CA THR A 602 1.00 43.06 33.43
C THR A 602 0.96 42.39 32.04
N PRO A 603 1.52 41.16 31.85
CA PRO A 603 2.17 40.82 30.58
C PRO A 603 1.26 40.35 29.43
N THR A 604 1.79 40.54 28.21
CA THR A 604 1.29 39.99 26.95
C THR A 604 1.28 38.45 26.96
N PRO A 605 0.21 37.78 26.49
CA PRO A 605 0.23 36.33 26.29
C PRO A 605 1.19 35.95 25.14
N THR A 606 2.09 35.02 25.43
CA THR A 606 3.07 34.45 24.49
C THR A 606 2.39 33.84 23.26
N PRO A 607 2.88 34.07 22.03
CA PRO A 607 2.42 33.34 20.86
C PRO A 607 2.81 31.85 20.98
N THR A 608 1.83 30.97 20.87
CA THR A 608 2.03 29.52 20.81
C THR A 608 3.01 29.16 19.68
N PRO A 609 4.04 28.33 19.92
CA PRO A 609 4.99 27.96 18.88
C PRO A 609 4.30 27.17 17.76
N ALA A 610 4.60 27.54 16.51
CA ALA A 610 4.21 26.76 15.35
C ALA A 610 4.86 25.36 15.40
N PRO A 611 4.20 24.31 14.87
CA PRO A 611 4.82 23.00 14.76
C PRO A 611 6.08 23.09 13.89
N SER A 612 7.21 22.74 14.48
CA SER A 612 8.50 22.65 13.82
C SER A 612 8.42 21.72 12.62
N GLY A 613 8.81 22.20 11.44
CA GLY A 613 9.02 21.38 10.25
C GLY A 613 10.21 20.44 10.45
N GLY A 614 10.00 19.32 11.12
CA GLY A 614 10.93 18.21 11.14
C GLY A 614 10.80 17.42 9.84
N GLY A 615 11.87 17.40 9.03
CA GLY A 615 11.95 16.52 7.87
C GLY A 615 11.97 15.06 8.32
N GLY A 616 10.82 14.39 8.21
CA GLY A 616 10.65 12.94 8.38
C GLY A 616 10.21 12.33 7.05
N GLY A 617 10.66 11.11 6.77
CA GLY A 617 10.41 10.43 5.49
C GLY A 617 8.92 10.28 5.18
N ILE A 618 8.55 10.42 3.90
CA ILE A 618 7.18 10.23 3.43
C ILE A 618 6.84 8.73 3.56
N PRO A 619 5.85 8.33 4.37
CA PRO A 619 5.46 6.92 4.44
C PRO A 619 4.79 6.50 3.11
N ALA A 620 5.13 5.31 2.63
CA ALA A 620 4.56 4.76 1.41
C ALA A 620 3.03 4.58 1.54
N LEU A 621 2.27 5.18 0.61
CA LEU A 621 0.83 4.99 0.51
C LEU A 621 0.52 3.63 -0.12
N VAL A 622 0.27 2.62 0.71
CA VAL A 622 -0.29 1.33 0.28
C VAL A 622 -1.73 1.55 -0.19
N SER A 623 -2.04 1.13 -1.42
CA SER A 623 -3.41 1.11 -1.96
C SER A 623 -3.96 -0.32 -2.00
N PHE A 624 -5.28 -0.47 -1.81
CA PHE A 624 -5.96 -1.76 -1.80
C PHE A 624 -6.98 -1.83 -2.94
N ARG A 625 -6.95 -2.92 -3.72
CA ARG A 625 -7.88 -3.19 -4.82
C ARG A 625 -8.83 -4.32 -4.46
N LEU A 626 -10.14 -4.10 -4.54
CA LEU A 626 -11.14 -5.13 -4.16
C LEU A 626 -11.06 -6.36 -5.10
N ARG A 627 -10.96 -7.55 -4.51
CA ARG A 627 -11.07 -8.84 -5.19
C ARG A 627 -12.54 -9.26 -5.20
N PHE A 628 -13.12 -9.40 -6.40
CA PHE A 628 -14.53 -9.78 -6.55
C PHE A 628 -14.78 -11.24 -6.15
N VAL A 629 -15.22 -11.46 -4.91
CA VAL A 629 -15.88 -12.70 -4.49
C VAL A 629 -17.38 -12.40 -4.32
N ARG A 630 -18.13 -12.38 -5.43
CA ARG A 630 -19.60 -12.42 -5.35
C ARG A 630 -20.01 -13.87 -5.08
N GLN A 631 -20.10 -14.20 -3.80
CA GLN A 631 -20.80 -15.38 -3.32
C GLN A 631 -21.98 -14.90 -2.48
N GLU A 632 -23.21 -15.19 -2.91
CA GLU A 632 -24.43 -14.74 -2.24
C GLU A 632 -24.65 -15.54 -0.93
N GLU A 633 -24.02 -15.08 0.15
CA GLU A 633 -24.12 -15.70 1.46
C GLU A 633 -24.59 -14.70 2.53
N ARG A 634 -25.87 -14.79 2.88
CA ARG A 634 -26.42 -14.21 4.12
C ARG A 634 -25.86 -14.93 5.34
N LYS A 635 -24.65 -14.57 5.76
CA LYS A 635 -23.99 -15.11 6.95
C LYS A 635 -23.80 -14.03 8.00
N ARG A 636 -24.56 -14.16 9.10
CA ARG A 636 -24.12 -13.65 10.39
C ARG A 636 -22.94 -14.51 10.83
N LEU A 637 -21.75 -13.92 10.89
CA LEU A 637 -20.57 -14.59 11.35
C LEU A 637 -20.37 -14.26 12.83
N THR A 638 -20.58 -15.25 13.70
CA THR A 638 -20.18 -15.18 15.12
C THR A 638 -18.90 -15.99 15.27
N VAL A 639 -17.79 -15.32 15.53
CA VAL A 639 -16.51 -15.97 15.84
C VAL A 639 -16.21 -15.78 17.32
N LEU A 640 -16.16 -16.88 18.05
CA LEU A 640 -15.52 -16.92 19.36
C LEU A 640 -14.03 -17.13 19.15
N TYR A 641 -13.24 -16.07 19.37
CA TYR A 641 -11.81 -16.20 19.60
C TYR A 641 -11.62 -16.47 21.09
N ASP A 642 -10.89 -17.53 21.43
CA ASP A 642 -10.59 -17.95 22.81
C ASP A 642 -9.16 -18.53 22.91
N ARG A 643 -8.23 -18.09 22.03
CA ARG A 643 -6.87 -18.64 21.95
C ARG A 643 -5.87 -17.60 21.45
N ARG A 644 -4.68 -17.61 22.05
CA ARG A 644 -3.46 -17.14 21.39
C ARG A 644 -3.21 -18.01 20.16
N LYS A 645 -3.35 -17.44 18.97
CA LYS A 645 -3.15 -18.13 17.69
C LYS A 645 -1.91 -17.58 16.99
N ALA A 646 -1.10 -18.46 16.41
CA ALA A 646 -0.07 -18.03 15.45
C ALA A 646 -0.76 -17.54 14.18
N VAL A 647 -0.52 -16.29 13.79
CA VAL A 647 -1.08 -15.68 12.58
C VAL A 647 0.00 -15.07 11.71
N LYS A 648 -0.06 -15.39 10.42
CA LYS A 648 0.87 -14.89 9.40
C LYS A 648 0.52 -13.46 9.02
N ARG A 649 1.55 -12.67 8.75
CA ARG A 649 1.49 -11.27 8.34
C ARG A 649 2.53 -11.03 7.25
N VAL A 650 2.24 -10.09 6.36
CA VAL A 650 3.14 -9.66 5.29
C VAL A 650 3.44 -8.18 5.48
N TYR A 651 4.68 -7.78 5.26
CA TYR A 651 5.09 -6.39 5.15
C TYR A 651 6.05 -6.22 3.95
N ALA A 652 6.06 -5.04 3.34
CA ALA A 652 6.74 -4.81 2.07
C ALA A 652 7.68 -3.58 2.12
N PRO A 653 8.91 -3.73 2.64
CA PRO A 653 9.94 -2.71 2.54
C PRO A 653 10.24 -2.34 1.09
N GLN A 654 10.49 -1.05 0.84
CA GLN A 654 10.82 -0.56 -0.50
C GLN A 654 11.84 0.59 -0.44
N GLY A 655 12.63 0.75 -1.50
CA GLY A 655 13.57 1.86 -1.63
C GLY A 655 14.02 2.11 -3.05
N PHE A 656 14.63 3.28 -3.27
CA PHE A 656 15.07 3.74 -4.58
C PHE A 656 16.59 3.94 -4.59
N ILE A 657 17.28 3.28 -5.53
CA ILE A 657 18.74 3.28 -5.58
C ILE A 657 19.30 4.70 -5.83
N GLY A 658 18.61 5.53 -6.62
CA GLY A 658 19.02 6.93 -6.87
C GLY A 658 19.20 7.75 -5.59
N LEU A 659 18.24 7.69 -4.65
CA LEU A 659 18.30 8.39 -3.37
C LEU A 659 19.44 7.90 -2.47
N LEU A 660 19.83 6.63 -2.61
CA LEU A 660 20.92 6.02 -1.85
C LEU A 660 22.29 6.40 -2.44
N LEU A 661 22.38 6.58 -3.75
CA LEU A 661 23.59 7.08 -4.42
C LEU A 661 23.88 8.54 -4.11
N ASP A 662 22.85 9.37 -3.88
CA ASP A 662 23.00 10.77 -3.43
C ASP A 662 23.68 10.90 -2.05
N GLN A 663 23.69 9.84 -1.25
CA GLN A 663 24.36 9.81 0.06
C GLN A 663 25.84 9.37 -0.03
N LEU A 664 26.35 9.05 -1.23
CA LEU A 664 27.74 8.62 -1.40
C LEU A 664 28.68 9.83 -1.57
N PRO A 665 29.79 9.90 -0.81
CA PRO A 665 30.70 11.06 -0.85
C PRO A 665 31.52 11.16 -2.15
N ASP A 666 31.73 10.05 -2.86
CA ASP A 666 32.30 10.03 -4.20
C ASP A 666 31.52 9.03 -5.07
N LYS A 667 30.58 9.54 -5.86
CA LYS A 667 29.85 8.75 -6.87
C LYS A 667 30.78 8.26 -7.97
N SER A 668 31.80 9.02 -8.36
CA SER A 668 32.59 8.76 -9.57
C SER A 668 33.42 7.48 -9.47
N ALA A 669 33.88 7.12 -8.27
CA ALA A 669 34.56 5.86 -7.98
C ALA A 669 33.73 4.59 -8.26
N HIS A 670 32.41 4.72 -8.46
CA HIS A 670 31.50 3.63 -8.76
C HIS A 670 31.04 3.56 -10.23
N PHE A 671 31.44 4.53 -11.07
CA PHE A 671 31.04 4.65 -12.48
C PHE A 671 32.25 4.40 -13.39
N LEU A 672 32.35 3.18 -13.92
CA LEU A 672 33.45 2.73 -14.75
C LEU A 672 33.09 2.86 -16.23
N ASN A 673 33.75 3.77 -16.93
CA ASN A 673 33.70 3.87 -18.40
C ASN A 673 34.90 3.12 -18.98
N VAL A 674 34.64 2.08 -19.78
CA VAL A 674 35.64 1.08 -20.20
C VAL A 674 35.53 0.81 -21.71
N ASP A 675 36.64 0.69 -22.42
CA ASP A 675 36.67 0.34 -23.86
C ASP A 675 36.64 -1.18 -24.05
N LEU A 676 36.04 -1.70 -25.12
CA LEU A 676 36.04 -3.14 -25.44
C LEU A 676 37.45 -3.75 -25.67
N ARG A 677 38.51 -2.94 -25.79
CA ARG A 677 39.91 -3.41 -25.77
C ARG A 677 40.49 -3.58 -24.37
N ASP A 678 39.83 -3.09 -23.33
CA ASP A 678 40.26 -3.28 -21.94
C ASP A 678 40.29 -4.77 -21.57
N PRO A 679 41.29 -5.25 -20.79
CA PRO A 679 41.32 -6.63 -20.28
C PRO A 679 40.01 -7.09 -19.61
N PHE A 680 39.24 -6.18 -19.02
CA PHE A 680 37.91 -6.44 -18.46
C PHE A 680 36.92 -7.07 -19.46
N PHE A 681 36.95 -6.67 -20.73
CA PHE A 681 36.10 -7.27 -21.78
C PHE A 681 36.73 -8.45 -22.50
N GLN A 682 38.01 -8.69 -22.26
CA GLN A 682 38.68 -9.91 -22.72
C GLN A 682 38.47 -11.06 -21.73
N GLN A 683 37.91 -10.81 -20.54
CA GLN A 683 37.83 -11.77 -19.45
C GLN A 683 36.41 -11.99 -18.86
N LEU A 684 36.06 -13.25 -18.65
CA LEU A 684 34.97 -13.63 -17.76
C LEU A 684 35.47 -13.54 -16.32
N GLN A 685 35.02 -12.50 -15.59
CA GLN A 685 35.25 -12.34 -14.16
C GLN A 685 33.93 -12.53 -13.40
N VAL A 686 33.87 -13.51 -12.50
CA VAL A 686 32.70 -13.79 -11.66
C VAL A 686 33.13 -13.78 -10.19
N ASP A 687 32.49 -12.96 -9.37
CA ASP A 687 32.67 -12.95 -7.92
C ASP A 687 31.61 -13.86 -7.28
N VAL A 688 32.04 -14.86 -6.51
CA VAL A 688 31.19 -15.84 -5.83
C VAL A 688 31.08 -15.47 -4.35
N VAL A 689 29.86 -15.33 -3.84
CA VAL A 689 29.55 -14.90 -2.47
C VAL A 689 28.47 -15.77 -1.83
N THR A 690 28.58 -16.00 -0.51
CA THR A 690 27.55 -16.68 0.28
C THR A 690 27.06 -15.74 1.39
N PRO A 691 26.01 -14.93 1.16
CA PRO A 691 25.55 -13.89 2.09
C PRO A 691 24.65 -14.41 3.24
N VAL A 692 24.70 -15.71 3.57
CA VAL A 692 23.87 -16.29 4.65
C VAL A 692 24.61 -16.37 5.98
N ASP A 693 23.82 -16.33 7.06
CA ASP A 693 24.28 -16.77 8.38
C ASP A 693 24.43 -18.31 8.39
N PHE A 694 25.67 -18.78 8.30
CA PHE A 694 26.02 -20.20 8.28
C PHE A 694 25.53 -20.95 9.52
N GLU A 695 25.72 -20.38 10.71
CA GLU A 695 25.38 -21.05 11.98
C GLU A 695 23.87 -21.17 12.14
N ARG A 696 23.09 -20.14 11.77
CA ARG A 696 21.62 -20.13 11.91
C ARG A 696 20.95 -21.32 11.21
N ILE A 697 21.43 -21.67 10.01
CA ILE A 697 20.89 -22.78 9.20
C ILE A 697 21.72 -24.09 9.31
N GLY A 698 22.75 -24.11 10.17
CA GLY A 698 23.63 -25.26 10.34
C GLY A 698 24.53 -25.56 9.13
N LEU A 699 24.74 -24.60 8.23
CA LEU A 699 25.60 -24.74 7.05
C LEU A 699 27.06 -24.78 7.51
N PHE A 700 27.79 -25.79 7.05
CA PHE A 700 29.23 -25.94 7.25
C PHE A 700 30.03 -25.31 6.11
N ALA A 701 29.60 -25.55 4.87
CA ALA A 701 30.24 -25.01 3.67
C ALA A 701 29.28 -25.07 2.46
N THR A 702 29.51 -24.20 1.48
CA THR A 702 29.00 -24.36 0.11
C THR A 702 30.19 -24.52 -0.82
N ASP A 703 30.26 -25.62 -1.57
CA ASP A 703 31.16 -25.75 -2.71
C ASP A 703 30.42 -25.29 -3.99
N VAL A 704 31.13 -24.57 -4.86
CA VAL A 704 30.60 -23.97 -6.08
C VAL A 704 31.53 -24.32 -7.23
N ARG A 705 30.99 -25.00 -8.24
CA ARG A 705 31.70 -25.32 -9.49
C ARG A 705 31.22 -24.39 -10.59
N ILE A 706 32.14 -23.71 -11.27
CA ILE A 706 31.89 -22.96 -12.49
C ILE A 706 32.54 -23.71 -13.66
N ASP A 707 31.78 -23.94 -14.72
CA ASP A 707 32.23 -24.51 -16.01
C ASP A 707 31.93 -23.52 -17.13
N TYR A 708 32.96 -23.14 -17.91
CA TYR A 708 32.90 -22.15 -18.98
C TYR A 708 33.55 -22.66 -20.27
N GLY A 709 33.13 -22.12 -21.42
CA GLY A 709 33.61 -22.51 -22.75
C GLY A 709 32.97 -23.78 -23.31
N ASP A 710 33.41 -24.17 -24.50
CA ASP A 710 32.97 -25.40 -25.19
C ASP A 710 33.89 -26.61 -24.87
N PRO A 711 33.60 -27.83 -25.35
CA PRO A 711 34.45 -29.00 -25.08
C PRO A 711 35.90 -28.94 -25.61
N HIS A 712 36.26 -27.97 -26.44
CA HIS A 712 37.61 -27.74 -26.97
C HIS A 712 38.33 -26.57 -26.26
N ASP A 713 37.59 -25.59 -25.73
CA ASP A 713 38.09 -24.45 -24.94
C ASP A 713 37.50 -24.41 -23.51
N HIS A 714 37.38 -25.57 -22.88
CA HIS A 714 36.79 -25.70 -21.54
C HIS A 714 37.67 -25.08 -20.44
N ARG A 715 37.04 -24.40 -19.49
CA ARG A 715 37.64 -23.75 -18.31
C ARG A 715 36.75 -24.02 -17.10
N ASP A 716 37.28 -24.63 -16.05
CA ASP A 716 36.56 -24.83 -14.79
C ASP A 716 37.27 -24.24 -13.57
N ALA A 717 36.49 -23.98 -12.51
CA ALA A 717 36.98 -23.58 -11.20
C ALA A 717 36.03 -24.02 -10.08
N ASP A 718 36.59 -24.53 -8.99
CA ASP A 718 35.87 -24.91 -7.78
C ASP A 718 36.18 -23.93 -6.64
N PHE A 719 35.15 -23.45 -5.94
CA PHE A 719 35.26 -22.53 -4.80
C PHE A 719 34.54 -23.10 -3.58
N ARG A 720 35.22 -23.16 -2.43
CA ARG A 720 34.60 -23.49 -1.14
C ARG A 720 34.39 -22.24 -0.30
N LEU A 721 33.14 -21.95 0.05
CA LEU A 721 32.72 -20.84 0.92
C LEU A 721 32.36 -21.37 2.30
N THR A 722 32.77 -20.65 3.36
CA THR A 722 32.60 -21.05 4.77
C THR A 722 32.27 -19.83 5.64
N ALA A 723 31.84 -20.03 6.88
CA ALA A 723 31.58 -18.94 7.82
C ALA A 723 32.78 -17.99 8.06
N LEU A 724 34.01 -18.49 7.93
CA LEU A 724 35.24 -17.70 8.07
C LEU A 724 35.71 -17.04 6.76
N ASP A 725 35.17 -17.50 5.63
CA ASP A 725 35.52 -17.04 4.28
C ASP A 725 34.27 -17.19 3.37
N PRO A 726 33.28 -16.28 3.52
CA PRO A 726 32.04 -16.27 2.75
C PRO A 726 32.18 -15.59 1.37
N GLY A 727 33.42 -15.33 0.92
CA GLY A 727 33.73 -14.59 -0.29
C GLY A 727 33.83 -13.07 -0.10
N PRO A 728 33.97 -12.29 -1.19
CA PRO A 728 33.94 -12.76 -2.59
C PRO A 728 35.16 -13.58 -2.99
N LYS A 729 34.93 -14.71 -3.67
CA LYS A 729 35.95 -15.51 -4.35
C LYS A 729 35.85 -15.29 -5.85
N ARG A 730 36.98 -15.05 -6.52
CA ARG A 730 36.98 -14.57 -7.90
C ARG A 730 37.38 -15.65 -8.88
N PHE A 731 36.48 -15.99 -9.81
CA PHE A 731 36.83 -16.63 -11.07
C PHE A 731 37.31 -15.58 -12.07
N THR A 732 38.34 -15.89 -12.84
CA THR A 732 38.81 -15.04 -13.95
C THR A 732 39.43 -15.92 -15.04
N THR A 733 38.87 -15.89 -16.23
CA THR A 733 39.40 -16.53 -17.45
C THR A 733 39.26 -15.57 -18.62
N PHE A 734 40.03 -15.76 -19.69
CA PHE A 734 39.71 -15.11 -20.97
C PHE A 734 38.40 -15.65 -21.54
N LEU A 735 37.70 -14.81 -22.30
CA LEU A 735 36.52 -15.23 -23.06
C LEU A 735 36.90 -16.19 -24.19
N ASP A 736 35.97 -17.08 -24.55
CA ASP A 736 36.08 -17.97 -25.70
C ASP A 736 36.01 -17.21 -27.06
N GLU A 737 36.21 -17.92 -28.17
CA GLU A 737 36.15 -17.32 -29.51
C GLU A 737 34.76 -16.71 -29.83
N ALA A 738 33.69 -17.26 -29.24
CA ALA A 738 32.32 -16.76 -29.38
C ALA A 738 32.03 -15.51 -28.52
N ARG A 739 32.92 -15.20 -27.55
CA ARG A 739 32.75 -14.20 -26.50
C ARG A 739 31.50 -14.43 -25.65
N ASP A 740 31.14 -15.68 -25.39
CA ASP A 740 29.99 -15.99 -24.53
C ASP A 740 30.25 -15.48 -23.10
N LEU A 741 29.23 -14.89 -22.49
CA LEU A 741 29.24 -14.49 -21.08
C LEU A 741 28.51 -15.52 -20.19
N GLY A 742 27.92 -16.54 -20.80
CA GLY A 742 27.26 -17.65 -20.14
C GLY A 742 28.23 -18.70 -19.64
N PHE A 743 28.01 -19.18 -18.42
CA PHE A 743 28.71 -20.31 -17.81
C PHE A 743 27.69 -21.27 -17.18
N GLN A 744 28.05 -22.52 -16.98
CA GLN A 744 27.30 -23.43 -16.10
C GLN A 744 27.82 -23.28 -14.68
N VAL A 745 26.91 -23.36 -13.70
CA VAL A 745 27.23 -23.38 -12.27
C VAL A 745 26.52 -24.52 -11.57
N GLY A 746 27.26 -25.28 -10.77
CA GLY A 746 26.74 -26.27 -9.82
C GLY A 746 27.07 -25.88 -8.37
N PHE A 747 26.21 -26.29 -7.43
CA PHE A 747 26.39 -26.04 -6.00
C PHE A 747 26.31 -27.34 -5.20
N GLN A 748 27.13 -27.47 -4.17
CA GLN A 748 27.00 -28.49 -3.13
C GLN A 748 26.92 -27.83 -1.75
N HIS A 749 25.80 -28.01 -1.05
CA HIS A 749 25.59 -27.41 0.28
C HIS A 749 25.79 -28.46 1.38
N HIS A 750 26.77 -28.26 2.24
CA HIS A 750 27.14 -29.17 3.33
C HIS A 750 26.69 -28.64 4.68
N PHE A 751 26.01 -29.46 5.48
CA PHE A 751 25.43 -29.10 6.76
C PHE A 751 25.99 -29.94 7.90
N ARG A 752 26.05 -29.36 9.10
CA ARG A 752 26.51 -30.06 10.31
C ARG A 752 25.43 -30.97 10.87
N ALA A 753 25.81 -32.18 11.28
CA ALA A 753 24.91 -33.14 11.92
C ALA A 753 24.46 -32.73 13.33
N ASP A 754 25.27 -31.93 14.03
CA ASP A 754 25.03 -31.44 15.40
C ASP A 754 24.32 -30.08 15.46
N SER A 755 23.93 -29.51 14.31
CA SER A 755 23.25 -28.20 14.20
C SER A 755 21.82 -28.16 14.76
N GLY A 756 21.25 -29.31 15.13
CA GLY A 756 19.84 -29.46 15.48
C GLY A 756 18.88 -29.46 14.28
N TRP A 757 19.36 -29.17 13.06
CA TRP A 757 18.56 -29.25 11.84
C TRP A 757 18.54 -30.68 11.29
N ALA A 758 17.39 -31.35 11.35
CA ALA A 758 17.16 -32.60 10.63
C ALA A 758 16.93 -32.32 9.13
N GLY A 759 17.18 -33.31 8.28
CA GLY A 759 16.95 -33.22 6.83
C GLY A 759 17.16 -34.59 6.18
N GLU A 760 16.79 -34.73 4.91
CA GLU A 760 17.03 -35.97 4.13
C GLU A 760 18.51 -36.38 4.14
N ARG A 761 19.42 -35.40 4.08
CA ARG A 761 20.87 -35.61 3.94
C ARG A 761 21.67 -34.49 4.61
N LEU A 762 22.98 -34.70 4.75
CA LEU A 762 23.94 -33.70 5.26
C LEU A 762 24.67 -32.94 4.14
N SER A 763 24.51 -33.34 2.89
CA SER A 763 25.10 -32.67 1.73
C SER A 763 24.16 -32.77 0.54
N TYR A 764 23.87 -31.64 -0.10
CA TYR A 764 22.90 -31.53 -1.20
C TYR A 764 23.58 -31.06 -2.47
N ASP A 765 23.55 -31.90 -3.49
CA ASP A 765 23.97 -31.59 -4.85
C ASP A 765 22.83 -30.90 -5.60
N ILE A 766 23.04 -29.66 -6.01
CA ILE A 766 22.07 -28.88 -6.79
C ILE A 766 22.35 -29.08 -8.28
N THR A 767 21.32 -29.37 -9.06
CA THR A 767 21.41 -29.54 -10.51
C THR A 767 22.07 -28.32 -11.16
N PRO A 768 23.15 -28.49 -11.94
CA PRO A 768 23.81 -27.36 -12.59
C PRO A 768 22.89 -26.55 -13.49
N ARG A 769 23.03 -25.22 -13.44
CA ARG A 769 22.23 -24.25 -14.20
C ARG A 769 23.11 -23.25 -14.95
N ARG A 770 22.65 -22.78 -16.11
CA ARG A 770 23.36 -21.72 -16.85
C ARG A 770 23.13 -20.37 -16.17
N SER A 771 24.19 -19.60 -16.02
CA SER A 771 24.16 -18.23 -15.50
C SER A 771 24.97 -17.28 -16.38
N THR A 772 24.65 -16.00 -16.30
CA THR A 772 25.48 -14.88 -16.82
C THR A 772 25.78 -13.87 -15.70
N ASP A 773 25.54 -14.25 -14.44
CA ASP A 773 25.70 -13.37 -13.29
C ASP A 773 27.19 -13.11 -13.01
N ARG A 774 27.52 -11.85 -12.69
CA ARG A 774 28.88 -11.41 -12.36
C ARG A 774 29.13 -11.39 -10.86
N THR A 775 28.07 -11.45 -10.04
CA THR A 775 28.10 -11.61 -8.59
C THR A 775 27.25 -12.82 -8.20
N LEU A 776 27.82 -14.01 -8.37
CA LEU A 776 27.15 -15.28 -8.17
C LEU A 776 26.85 -15.52 -6.68
N LYS A 777 25.57 -15.45 -6.31
CA LYS A 777 25.05 -15.85 -5.00
C LYS A 777 25.07 -17.38 -4.87
N ALA A 778 25.70 -17.88 -3.82
CA ALA A 778 25.79 -19.29 -3.46
C ALA A 778 25.06 -19.54 -2.13
N ASP A 779 23.73 -19.35 -2.15
CA ASP A 779 22.83 -19.38 -0.99
C ASP A 779 21.91 -20.61 -1.05
N PRO A 780 21.93 -21.50 -0.03
CA PRO A 780 21.04 -22.66 0.02
C PRO A 780 19.54 -22.34 -0.01
N ASN A 781 19.09 -21.15 0.40
CA ASN A 781 17.67 -20.77 0.39
C ASN A 781 17.08 -20.61 -1.01
N ASP A 782 17.93 -20.48 -2.04
CA ASP A 782 17.49 -20.39 -3.43
C ASP A 782 17.01 -21.76 -3.97
N ASP A 783 17.44 -22.86 -3.34
CA ASP A 783 17.18 -24.24 -3.78
C ASP A 783 16.60 -25.18 -2.69
N LEU A 784 16.74 -24.84 -1.41
CA LEU A 784 16.27 -25.61 -0.24
C LEU A 784 15.34 -24.78 0.65
N GLY A 785 14.42 -25.46 1.35
CA GLY A 785 13.57 -24.86 2.38
C GLY A 785 14.10 -25.09 3.79
N PHE A 786 13.84 -24.14 4.69
CA PHE A 786 14.16 -24.24 6.12
C PHE A 786 12.89 -24.00 6.94
N LEU A 787 12.38 -25.05 7.60
CA LEU A 787 11.23 -24.98 8.50
C LEU A 787 11.71 -25.07 9.95
N GLU A 788 11.41 -24.04 10.73
CA GLU A 788 11.58 -24.04 12.18
C GLU A 788 10.19 -23.97 12.82
N LEU A 789 9.91 -24.80 13.83
CA LEU A 789 8.65 -24.87 14.54
C LEU A 789 8.91 -24.75 16.05
N GLU A 790 8.56 -23.60 16.66
CA GLU A 790 8.60 -23.39 18.11
C GLU A 790 7.33 -24.00 18.75
N ILE A 791 7.52 -24.97 19.64
CA ILE A 791 6.47 -25.75 20.34
C ILE A 791 6.54 -25.36 21.82
N PHE A 792 5.46 -24.76 22.36
CA PHE A 792 5.50 -24.16 23.71
C PHE A 792 4.19 -24.37 24.47
N PRO A 793 4.21 -24.47 25.82
CA PRO A 793 2.99 -24.50 26.62
C PRO A 793 2.28 -23.15 26.55
N ASN A 794 0.98 -23.18 26.23
CA ASN A 794 0.15 -21.99 26.11
C ASN A 794 -0.90 -21.94 27.23
N ARG A 795 -2.12 -22.43 27.00
CA ARG A 795 -3.16 -22.54 28.05
C ARG A 795 -3.19 -23.95 28.59
N ILE A 796 -2.32 -24.27 29.56
CA ILE A 796 -2.31 -25.57 30.23
C ILE A 796 -2.57 -25.40 31.73
N ASP A 797 -3.75 -25.79 32.21
CA ASP A 797 -4.04 -25.86 33.64
C ASP A 797 -3.15 -26.91 34.35
N ALA A 798 -2.22 -26.41 35.17
CA ALA A 798 -1.22 -27.22 35.86
C ALA A 798 -1.78 -28.16 36.93
N GLY A 799 -2.99 -27.92 37.43
CA GLY A 799 -3.67 -28.83 38.37
C GLY A 799 -4.54 -29.88 37.69
N ALA A 800 -4.88 -29.70 36.41
CA ALA A 800 -5.63 -30.69 35.61
C ALA A 800 -4.72 -31.57 34.75
N VAL A 801 -3.66 -31.00 34.16
CA VAL A 801 -2.75 -31.66 33.21
C VAL A 801 -1.37 -31.87 33.83
N ASP A 802 -0.81 -33.08 33.69
CA ASP A 802 0.58 -33.37 34.08
C ASP A 802 1.57 -33.09 32.93
N ALA A 803 1.26 -33.57 31.73
CA ALA A 803 2.04 -33.36 30.52
C ALA A 803 1.19 -33.52 29.25
N VAL A 804 1.68 -32.98 28.14
CA VAL A 804 1.15 -33.20 26.79
C VAL A 804 2.27 -33.72 25.90
N ASP A 805 2.07 -34.89 25.29
CA ASP A 805 2.95 -35.36 24.21
C ASP A 805 2.47 -34.81 22.88
N VAL A 806 3.35 -34.08 22.21
CA VAL A 806 3.12 -33.44 20.92
C VAL A 806 3.87 -34.24 19.86
N GLU A 807 3.17 -35.16 19.19
CA GLU A 807 3.67 -35.84 18.01
C GLU A 807 3.56 -34.88 16.82
N VAL A 808 4.68 -34.44 16.25
CA VAL A 808 4.71 -33.64 15.02
C VAL A 808 5.29 -34.47 13.89
N SER A 809 4.72 -34.34 12.70
CA SER A 809 5.17 -35.04 11.50
C SER A 809 5.15 -34.16 10.25
N TYR A 810 6.09 -34.44 9.35
CA TYR A 810 6.31 -33.79 8.07
C TYR A 810 6.46 -34.85 6.99
N ASP A 811 5.92 -34.57 5.81
CA ASP A 811 5.99 -35.41 4.62
C ASP A 811 6.03 -34.52 3.37
N ASP A 812 7.14 -34.55 2.62
CA ASP A 812 7.24 -33.81 1.35
C ASP A 812 6.32 -34.40 0.26
N GLY A 813 5.90 -35.67 0.44
CA GLY A 813 5.18 -36.49 -0.54
C GLY A 813 6.09 -37.20 -1.54
N ALA A 814 7.39 -37.30 -1.26
CA ALA A 814 8.40 -37.86 -2.16
C ALA A 814 9.52 -38.61 -1.43
N THR A 815 10.44 -37.89 -0.80
CA THR A 815 11.76 -38.39 -0.36
C THR A 815 12.05 -38.18 1.12
N PHE A 816 11.45 -37.18 1.74
CA PHE A 816 11.75 -36.78 3.12
C PHE A 816 10.50 -36.78 3.99
N GLN A 817 10.48 -37.74 4.92
CA GLN A 817 9.51 -37.84 6.00
C GLN A 817 10.22 -37.73 7.34
N ARG A 818 9.64 -37.00 8.28
CA ARG A 818 10.14 -36.88 9.65
C ARG A 818 8.97 -36.91 10.64
N ARG A 819 9.19 -37.56 11.78
CA ARG A 819 8.27 -37.53 12.92
C ARG A 819 9.08 -37.48 14.21
N ASP A 820 8.70 -36.60 15.11
CA ASP A 820 9.28 -36.44 16.44
C ASP A 820 8.17 -36.24 17.48
N VAL A 821 8.48 -36.51 18.75
CA VAL A 821 7.55 -36.32 19.88
C VAL A 821 8.19 -35.41 20.91
N PHE A 822 7.52 -34.31 21.22
CA PHE A 822 7.94 -33.33 22.22
C PHE A 822 7.04 -33.42 23.45
N ARG A 823 7.62 -33.62 24.63
CA ARG A 823 6.85 -33.63 25.88
C ARG A 823 6.82 -32.22 26.47
N VAL A 824 5.65 -31.61 26.45
CA VAL A 824 5.39 -30.26 26.99
C VAL A 824 4.72 -30.39 28.35
N ARG A 825 5.16 -29.61 29.33
CA ARG A 825 4.56 -29.53 30.67
C ARG A 825 4.05 -28.10 30.95
N PRO A 826 3.08 -27.93 31.86
CA PRO A 826 2.71 -26.60 32.35
C PRO A 826 3.97 -25.83 32.79
N GLY A 827 4.17 -24.61 32.28
CA GLY A 827 5.33 -23.77 32.60
C GLY A 827 6.70 -24.24 32.11
N SER A 828 6.78 -25.28 31.27
CA SER A 828 8.06 -25.68 30.64
C SER A 828 8.54 -24.67 29.59
N ALA A 829 9.85 -24.64 29.34
CA ALA A 829 10.42 -23.83 28.27
C ALA A 829 9.94 -24.29 26.89
N ALA A 830 9.93 -23.36 25.92
CA ALA A 830 9.69 -23.67 24.52
C ALA A 830 10.74 -24.65 23.98
N GLN A 831 10.31 -25.50 23.06
CA GLN A 831 11.11 -26.50 22.36
C GLN A 831 11.06 -26.21 20.85
N THR A 832 12.07 -26.63 20.10
CA THR A 832 12.19 -26.28 18.67
C THR A 832 12.36 -27.51 17.81
N TRP A 833 11.63 -27.58 16.70
CA TRP A 833 11.77 -28.60 15.67
C TRP A 833 12.25 -27.96 14.36
N ARG A 834 13.40 -28.41 13.84
CA ARG A 834 14.10 -27.78 12.71
C ARG A 834 14.32 -28.77 11.57
N LEU A 835 13.76 -28.47 10.39
CA LEU A 835 13.81 -29.31 9.20
C LEU A 835 14.40 -28.57 7.98
N ARG A 836 15.35 -29.21 7.30
CA ARG A 836 15.88 -28.86 5.97
C ARG A 836 15.12 -29.64 4.90
N LEU A 837 14.53 -28.91 3.95
CA LEU A 837 13.55 -29.41 2.99
C LEU A 837 14.14 -29.38 1.58
N THR A 838 14.07 -30.49 0.86
CA THR A 838 14.37 -30.56 -0.60
C THR A 838 13.30 -29.88 -1.46
N ARG A 839 12.15 -29.58 -0.87
CA ARG A 839 10.98 -28.98 -1.52
C ARG A 839 10.57 -27.72 -0.76
N PRO A 840 11.16 -26.54 -1.07
CA PRO A 840 10.88 -25.30 -0.33
C PRO A 840 9.40 -24.86 -0.36
N ASP A 841 8.63 -25.32 -1.35
CA ASP A 841 7.18 -25.14 -1.47
C ASP A 841 6.38 -25.92 -0.41
N ARG A 842 6.90 -27.06 0.04
CA ARG A 842 6.21 -28.02 0.92
C ARG A 842 6.60 -27.73 2.37
N ARG A 843 5.93 -26.78 3.04
CA ARG A 843 6.21 -26.41 4.45
C ARG A 843 5.15 -26.85 5.45
N GLY A 844 4.14 -27.59 5.00
CA GLY A 844 3.06 -28.09 5.85
C GLY A 844 3.51 -29.22 6.77
N TRP A 845 3.09 -29.16 8.02
CA TRP A 845 3.27 -30.20 9.03
C TRP A 845 1.91 -30.63 9.61
N THR A 846 1.88 -31.78 10.26
CA THR A 846 0.72 -32.21 11.06
C THR A 846 1.14 -32.57 12.48
N ALA A 847 0.30 -32.26 13.46
CA ALA A 847 0.53 -32.50 14.88
C ALA A 847 -0.63 -33.25 15.53
N ARG A 848 -0.36 -34.00 16.60
CA ARG A 848 -1.33 -34.65 17.46
C ARG A 848 -0.92 -34.46 18.93
N PHE A 849 -1.85 -34.04 19.77
CA PHE A 849 -1.63 -33.84 21.20
C PHE A 849 -2.20 -35.02 21.99
N THR A 850 -1.41 -35.59 22.89
CA THR A 850 -1.84 -36.61 23.85
C THR A 850 -1.65 -36.05 25.26
N HIS A 851 -2.75 -35.64 25.87
CA HIS A 851 -2.78 -34.98 27.17
C HIS A 851 -2.91 -36.03 28.27
N HIS A 852 -1.96 -36.05 29.20
CA HIS A 852 -1.95 -36.90 30.39
C HIS A 852 -2.50 -36.08 31.55
N LEU A 853 -3.69 -36.43 32.03
CA LEU A 853 -4.39 -35.69 33.10
C LEU A 853 -4.00 -36.21 34.48
N ARG A 854 -4.05 -35.35 35.49
CA ARG A 854 -3.66 -35.70 36.88
C ARG A 854 -4.54 -36.78 37.52
N ASN A 855 -5.77 -36.96 37.03
CA ASN A 855 -6.65 -38.06 37.43
C ASN A 855 -6.29 -39.42 36.78
N GLY A 856 -5.19 -39.49 36.01
CA GLY A 856 -4.72 -40.70 35.33
C GLY A 856 -5.39 -40.98 33.98
N SER A 857 -6.37 -40.18 33.56
CA SER A 857 -6.98 -40.31 32.23
C SER A 857 -6.14 -39.65 31.14
N VAL A 858 -6.27 -40.13 29.90
CA VAL A 858 -5.55 -39.62 28.74
C VAL A 858 -6.55 -39.13 27.68
N ARG A 859 -6.32 -37.94 27.12
CA ARG A 859 -7.14 -37.37 26.04
C ARG A 859 -6.28 -37.08 24.81
N THR A 860 -6.60 -37.69 23.67
CA THR A 860 -5.88 -37.50 22.40
C THR A 860 -6.68 -36.59 21.45
N SER A 861 -6.02 -35.61 20.84
CA SER A 861 -6.64 -34.74 19.83
C SER A 861 -6.83 -35.46 18.49
N GLY A 862 -7.69 -34.90 17.63
CA GLY A 862 -7.59 -35.15 16.19
C GLY A 862 -6.25 -34.64 15.62
N PRO A 863 -5.85 -35.07 14.41
CA PRO A 863 -4.71 -34.49 13.73
C PRO A 863 -4.99 -33.01 13.39
N ILE A 864 -4.05 -32.14 13.70
CA ILE A 864 -4.05 -30.71 13.35
C ILE A 864 -3.05 -30.53 12.22
N ALA A 865 -3.39 -29.79 11.18
CA ALA A 865 -2.46 -29.42 10.11
C ALA A 865 -2.12 -27.92 10.20
N GLY A 866 -0.88 -27.56 9.88
CA GLY A 866 -0.41 -26.18 9.88
C GLY A 866 0.81 -25.97 8.97
N ASP A 867 1.09 -24.71 8.63
CA ASP A 867 2.28 -24.29 7.88
C ASP A 867 2.97 -23.06 8.53
N ALA A 868 2.59 -22.72 9.76
CA ALA A 868 3.19 -21.67 10.57
C ALA A 868 4.41 -22.21 11.32
N SER A 869 5.34 -21.31 11.66
CA SER A 869 6.57 -21.67 12.39
C SER A 869 6.37 -21.81 13.91
N PHE A 870 5.12 -21.97 14.39
CA PHE A 870 4.76 -21.99 15.82
C PHE A 870 3.59 -22.95 16.11
N LEU A 871 3.67 -23.68 17.23
CA LEU A 871 2.66 -24.64 17.70
C LEU A 871 2.39 -24.43 19.21
N PRO A 872 1.41 -23.57 19.58
CA PRO A 872 0.97 -23.45 20.96
C PRO A 872 0.30 -24.75 21.41
N VAL A 873 0.64 -25.20 22.63
CA VAL A 873 0.10 -26.41 23.24
C VAL A 873 -0.88 -26.02 24.34
N ASP A 874 -2.16 -26.27 24.08
CA ASP A 874 -3.27 -26.04 25.01
C ASP A 874 -3.62 -27.32 25.79
N ASP A 875 -4.41 -27.19 26.84
CA ASP A 875 -5.11 -28.28 27.51
C ASP A 875 -6.32 -28.80 26.67
N PRO A 876 -6.88 -29.99 26.98
CA PRO A 876 -7.95 -30.59 26.17
C PRO A 876 -9.35 -30.13 26.59
N PHE A 877 -9.47 -29.00 27.29
CA PHE A 877 -10.73 -28.53 27.86
C PHE A 877 -11.36 -27.42 27.01
N LEU A 878 -12.69 -27.42 26.92
CA LEU A 878 -13.42 -26.47 26.08
C LEU A 878 -13.72 -25.14 26.79
N ASP A 879 -13.67 -25.12 28.12
CA ASP A 879 -13.87 -23.91 28.92
C ASP A 879 -13.18 -24.04 30.29
N ALA A 880 -13.16 -22.95 31.05
CA ALA A 880 -12.60 -22.88 32.39
C ALA A 880 -13.36 -21.86 33.27
N LEU A 881 -13.18 -21.98 34.58
CA LEU A 881 -13.38 -20.88 35.53
C LEU A 881 -12.07 -20.09 35.58
N ASP A 882 -12.06 -18.91 34.97
CA ASP A 882 -10.95 -17.95 35.04
C ASP A 882 -11.22 -16.98 36.21
N ILE A 883 -10.99 -17.45 37.44
CA ILE A 883 -11.27 -16.74 38.70
C ILE A 883 -10.22 -15.64 38.90
N ARG A 884 -10.66 -14.46 39.36
CA ARG A 884 -9.86 -13.23 39.45
C ARG A 884 -9.99 -12.64 40.85
N ALA A 885 -8.92 -12.71 41.64
CA ALA A 885 -8.79 -12.03 42.91
C ALA A 885 -8.39 -10.57 42.66
N VAL A 886 -9.29 -9.63 42.94
CA VAL A 886 -9.12 -8.19 42.65
C VAL A 886 -8.71 -7.43 43.93
N PRO A 887 -7.47 -6.91 44.04
CA PRO A 887 -7.05 -6.13 45.20
C PRO A 887 -7.87 -4.83 45.34
N VAL A 888 -8.57 -4.68 46.46
CA VAL A 888 -9.32 -3.48 46.87
C VAL A 888 -8.94 -3.11 48.31
N PHE A 889 -7.64 -2.93 48.53
CA PHE A 889 -7.06 -2.49 49.80
C PHE A 889 -5.94 -1.46 49.57
N GLU A 890 -5.77 -0.54 50.53
CA GLU A 890 -4.70 0.47 50.48
C GLU A 890 -3.33 -0.12 50.88
N PRO A 891 -2.21 0.43 50.37
CA PRO A 891 -0.87 -0.01 50.74
C PRO A 891 -0.65 -0.02 52.26
N GLY A 892 -0.20 -1.16 52.80
CA GLY A 892 0.10 -1.30 54.22
C GLY A 892 -1.10 -1.55 55.14
N THR A 893 -2.32 -1.74 54.61
CA THR A 893 -3.49 -2.16 55.42
C THR A 893 -3.52 -3.66 55.73
N ILE A 894 -2.91 -4.48 54.86
CA ILE A 894 -2.76 -5.93 55.03
C ILE A 894 -1.28 -6.33 54.95
N ARG A 895 -0.94 -7.51 55.49
CA ARG A 895 0.34 -8.18 55.27
C ARG A 895 0.28 -9.13 54.07
N MET A 896 -0.85 -9.82 53.91
CA MET A 896 -1.16 -10.74 52.82
C MET A 896 -2.64 -11.13 52.91
N ALA A 897 -3.19 -11.67 51.84
CA ALA A 897 -4.49 -12.33 51.84
C ALA A 897 -4.40 -13.68 51.10
N PHE A 898 -5.38 -14.54 51.32
CA PHE A 898 -5.54 -15.82 50.68
C PHE A 898 -6.95 -15.91 50.10
N LEU A 899 -7.05 -16.45 48.88
CA LEU A 899 -8.30 -16.89 48.28
C LEU A 899 -8.24 -18.41 48.18
N ASP A 900 -9.00 -19.09 49.04
CA ASP A 900 -9.25 -20.52 48.94
C ASP A 900 -10.39 -20.77 47.96
N VAL A 901 -10.24 -21.73 47.05
CA VAL A 901 -11.26 -22.16 46.09
C VAL A 901 -11.42 -23.68 46.13
N GLU A 902 -12.66 -24.15 46.23
CA GLU A 902 -13.05 -25.56 46.12
C GLU A 902 -14.02 -25.69 44.93
N TYR A 903 -13.74 -26.60 44.00
CA TYR A 903 -14.55 -26.88 42.81
C TYR A 903 -14.78 -28.39 42.66
N ASP A 904 -16.02 -28.79 42.38
CA ASP A 904 -16.47 -30.17 42.29
C ASP A 904 -17.29 -30.42 41.02
N ASP A 905 -16.76 -31.29 40.16
CA ASP A 905 -17.47 -31.93 39.05
C ASP A 905 -17.61 -33.43 39.36
N PRO A 906 -18.66 -33.83 40.12
CA PRO A 906 -18.87 -35.23 40.48
C PRO A 906 -19.27 -36.10 39.29
N GLY A 907 -19.77 -35.51 38.19
CA GLY A 907 -20.11 -36.23 36.96
C GLY A 907 -18.88 -36.78 36.25
N ASN A 908 -17.76 -36.07 36.32
CA ASN A 908 -16.47 -36.48 35.78
C ASN A 908 -15.46 -36.97 36.84
N GLY A 909 -15.85 -37.05 38.11
CA GLY A 909 -14.98 -37.45 39.21
C GLY A 909 -13.78 -36.50 39.41
N TYR A 910 -14.00 -35.21 39.18
CA TYR A 910 -12.96 -34.19 39.15
C TYR A 910 -13.19 -33.16 40.26
N HIS A 911 -12.27 -33.12 41.22
CA HIS A 911 -12.26 -32.22 42.36
C HIS A 911 -10.99 -31.36 42.35
N ARG A 912 -11.12 -30.08 42.67
CA ARG A 912 -10.00 -29.14 42.78
C ARG A 912 -10.13 -28.35 44.07
N SER A 913 -9.02 -28.28 44.81
CA SER A 913 -8.86 -27.39 45.95
C SER A 913 -7.58 -26.59 45.74
N GLU A 914 -7.72 -25.27 45.64
CA GLU A 914 -6.68 -24.34 45.23
C GLU A 914 -6.57 -23.19 46.24
N ARG A 915 -5.36 -22.70 46.46
CA ARG A 915 -5.10 -21.50 47.28
C ARG A 915 -4.28 -20.51 46.49
N LEU A 916 -4.82 -19.32 46.28
CA LEU A 916 -4.12 -18.19 45.70
C LEU A 916 -3.64 -17.25 46.81
N GLU A 917 -2.33 -17.00 46.89
CA GLU A 917 -1.75 -16.03 47.81
C GLU A 917 -1.72 -14.64 47.17
N ILE A 918 -2.25 -13.63 47.86
CA ILE A 918 -2.29 -12.24 47.42
C ILE A 918 -1.34 -11.41 48.31
N PRO A 919 -0.22 -10.89 47.79
CA PRO A 919 0.72 -10.09 48.58
C PRO A 919 0.19 -8.66 48.80
N ALA A 920 0.67 -7.98 49.85
CA ALA A 920 0.21 -6.64 50.24
C ALA A 920 0.56 -5.51 49.24
N ASP A 921 1.51 -5.76 48.35
CA ASP A 921 1.90 -4.87 47.26
C ASP A 921 1.15 -5.15 45.95
N ALA A 922 0.24 -6.14 45.90
CA ALA A 922 -0.60 -6.40 44.74
C ALA A 922 -1.45 -5.17 44.36
N ARG A 923 -1.37 -4.76 43.09
CA ARG A 923 -2.17 -3.66 42.50
C ARG A 923 -2.95 -4.07 41.24
N VAL A 924 -2.74 -5.30 40.76
CA VAL A 924 -3.41 -5.88 39.59
C VAL A 924 -4.13 -7.17 40.00
N PRO A 925 -5.20 -7.59 39.30
CA PRO A 925 -5.89 -8.83 39.62
C PRO A 925 -4.97 -10.05 39.50
N LEU A 926 -5.00 -10.94 40.50
CA LEU A 926 -4.35 -12.25 40.42
C LEU A 926 -5.35 -13.26 39.85
N ARG A 927 -4.89 -14.13 38.94
CA ARG A 927 -5.74 -15.09 38.24
C ARG A 927 -5.52 -16.52 38.73
N LEU A 928 -6.61 -17.27 38.90
CA LEU A 928 -6.64 -18.70 39.14
C LEU A 928 -7.53 -19.34 38.05
N ARG A 929 -6.94 -20.26 37.27
CA ARG A 929 -7.66 -21.00 36.23
C ARG A 929 -8.00 -22.41 36.74
N ILE A 930 -9.27 -22.79 36.65
CA ILE A 930 -9.74 -24.16 36.87
C ILE A 930 -10.43 -24.63 35.60
N ALA A 931 -9.80 -25.55 34.87
CA ALA A 931 -10.37 -26.10 33.65
C ALA A 931 -11.61 -26.95 33.93
N LEU A 932 -12.62 -26.85 33.06
CA LEU A 932 -13.91 -27.54 33.19
C LEU A 932 -13.93 -28.82 32.36
N LEU A 933 -14.31 -29.95 32.99
CA LEU A 933 -14.56 -31.21 32.27
C LEU A 933 -15.98 -31.25 31.70
N ASP A 934 -16.98 -30.81 32.46
CA ASP A 934 -18.30 -30.38 31.97
C ASP A 934 -18.42 -28.84 32.01
N PRO A 935 -18.56 -28.14 30.85
CA PRO A 935 -18.70 -26.69 30.82
C PRO A 935 -20.00 -26.16 31.46
N ALA A 936 -20.99 -27.02 31.73
CA ALA A 936 -22.22 -26.65 32.44
C ALA A 936 -22.05 -26.58 33.96
N VAL A 937 -21.03 -27.23 34.54
CA VAL A 937 -20.77 -27.21 35.98
C VAL A 937 -19.90 -25.99 36.29
N ARG A 938 -20.52 -24.87 36.64
CA ARG A 938 -19.80 -23.58 36.84
C ARG A 938 -19.73 -23.12 38.30
N THR A 939 -20.57 -23.67 39.16
CA THR A 939 -20.61 -23.29 40.58
C THR A 939 -19.34 -23.75 41.28
N PHE A 940 -18.73 -22.87 42.07
CA PHE A 940 -17.61 -23.18 42.94
C PHE A 940 -17.80 -22.52 44.31
N ARG A 941 -17.07 -23.01 45.30
CA ARG A 941 -16.97 -22.40 46.62
C ARG A 941 -15.69 -21.59 46.70
N HIS A 942 -15.76 -20.42 47.30
CA HIS A 942 -14.56 -19.65 47.65
C HIS A 942 -14.62 -19.07 49.06
N ARG A 943 -13.45 -18.71 49.60
CA ARG A 943 -13.30 -18.09 50.91
C ARG A 943 -12.08 -17.17 50.91
N VAL A 944 -12.28 -15.93 51.34
CA VAL A 944 -11.21 -14.94 51.50
C VAL A 944 -10.73 -14.91 52.94
N THR A 945 -9.41 -14.94 53.12
CA THR A 945 -8.74 -14.81 54.42
C THR A 945 -7.73 -13.66 54.34
N ILE A 946 -7.80 -12.69 55.25
CA ILE A 946 -6.92 -11.53 55.27
C ILE A 946 -6.06 -11.57 56.52
N VAL A 947 -4.74 -11.37 56.36
CA VAL A 947 -3.82 -11.08 57.46
C VAL A 947 -3.62 -9.57 57.50
N THR A 948 -4.11 -8.90 58.54
CA THR A 948 -3.99 -7.43 58.68
C THR A 948 -2.54 -7.01 58.88
N ALA A 949 -2.25 -5.71 58.79
CA ALA A 949 -0.93 -5.15 59.05
C ALA A 949 -0.38 -5.55 60.45
N GLU A 950 -1.27 -5.58 61.45
CA GLU A 950 -1.00 -5.99 62.83
C GLU A 950 -0.78 -7.51 63.00
N GLY A 951 -1.02 -8.29 61.93
CA GLY A 951 -0.89 -9.75 61.94
C GLY A 951 -2.14 -10.49 62.44
N HIS A 952 -3.28 -9.81 62.58
CA HIS A 952 -4.54 -10.48 62.91
C HIS A 952 -5.09 -11.20 61.67
N LEU A 953 -5.66 -12.39 61.87
CA LEU A 953 -6.21 -13.20 60.78
C LEU A 953 -7.74 -13.07 60.78
N VAL A 954 -8.27 -12.45 59.73
CA VAL A 954 -9.70 -12.18 59.52
C VAL A 954 -10.18 -13.07 58.38
N GLN A 955 -11.02 -14.05 58.69
CA GLN A 955 -11.53 -15.02 57.72
C GLN A 955 -13.00 -14.72 57.41
N GLY A 956 -13.33 -14.58 56.13
CA GLY A 956 -14.72 -14.47 55.67
C GLY A 956 -15.48 -15.80 55.76
N PRO A 957 -16.82 -15.77 55.72
CA PRO A 957 -17.60 -16.98 55.49
C PRO A 957 -17.28 -17.57 54.09
N PRO A 958 -17.42 -18.88 53.89
CA PRO A 958 -17.39 -19.46 52.55
C PRO A 958 -18.61 -18.99 51.74
N VAL A 959 -18.40 -18.78 50.45
CA VAL A 959 -19.41 -18.32 49.49
C VAL A 959 -19.48 -19.32 48.34
N ASP A 960 -20.68 -19.85 48.08
CA ASP A 960 -20.98 -20.71 46.93
C ASP A 960 -21.59 -19.86 45.81
N GLY A 961 -21.09 -19.99 44.57
CA GLY A 961 -21.61 -19.21 43.44
C GLY A 961 -20.86 -19.41 42.12
N GLU A 962 -21.18 -18.58 41.13
CA GLU A 962 -20.54 -18.55 39.80
C GLU A 962 -19.76 -17.25 39.53
N GLU A 963 -19.76 -16.31 40.48
CA GLU A 963 -19.07 -15.02 40.34
C GLU A 963 -17.55 -15.22 40.38
N THR A 964 -16.88 -14.83 39.30
CA THR A 964 -15.44 -15.04 39.10
C THR A 964 -14.61 -13.82 39.48
N LEU A 965 -15.21 -12.64 39.62
CA LEU A 965 -14.56 -11.42 40.12
C LEU A 965 -14.70 -11.33 41.64
N ILE A 966 -13.64 -11.69 42.36
CA ILE A 966 -13.64 -11.77 43.83
C ILE A 966 -12.85 -10.59 44.40
N PRO A 967 -13.51 -9.58 45.01
CA PRO A 967 -12.81 -8.47 45.65
C PRO A 967 -12.06 -8.97 46.89
N ILE A 968 -10.77 -8.65 46.96
CA ILE A 968 -9.90 -8.93 48.10
C ILE A 968 -9.69 -7.61 48.84
N GLY A 969 -10.29 -7.46 50.01
CA GLY A 969 -10.15 -6.29 50.87
C GLY A 969 -10.91 -6.48 52.19
N PRO A 970 -10.59 -5.71 53.24
CA PRO A 970 -11.33 -5.79 54.50
C PRO A 970 -12.81 -5.49 54.24
N ALA A 971 -13.70 -6.32 54.81
CA ALA A 971 -15.15 -6.12 54.67
C ALA A 971 -15.57 -4.77 55.28
N SER A 972 -16.34 -4.00 54.51
CA SER A 972 -16.93 -2.71 54.88
C SER A 972 -18.13 -2.85 55.80
#